data_AF-A0A241W3T1-F1
#
_entry.id   AF-A0A241W3T1-F1
#
_cell.length_a   1.000
_cell.length_b   1.000
_cell.length_c   1.000
_cell.angle_alpha   90.00
_cell.angle_beta   90.00
_cell.angle_gamma   90.00
#
_symmetry.space_group_name_H-M   'P 1'
#
loop_
_entity.id
_entity.type
_entity.pdbx_description
1 polymer ?
#
loop_
_entity_poly.entity_id
_entity_poly.type
_entity_poly.pdbx_seq_one_letter_code
_entity_poly.pdbx_strand_id
1 'polypeptide(L)'
;MALKDIRSLPQWKAACLRYRYDIPRFAIEVLGMDYTMHQEELFNSIAFDGSRTTVSSGHGCFAAGTPIMLADGSVIPVEDVDITHFLMGDDGKSWREVECLARGRENMHRFSYADGTSHTFNESHILCLQHLGTGARRDITVRRWVTQNAVEKARWGIYRLEMHGAKAGEYHAVPIVEAVCIGEGDYYGFLVDGNHKFLCGDGTVFHNTGKTRSAGVVALWHLCFFPNSFTMFTAPQIQQLRKHVWKEIETCVGLMRNGRLSWMAEYITVLSETVYIKGHQKEWQVYAKTAPKGNPQALAGNHADNLLIWADEACAVDNGVFDVLTGALTHANNRMVMTSQPAKPAGFFFDSHHKLSIAAGGVWNSIIMNAEDSEIVAESKILESLIQYGSRDDPQYMIRIRGLFPDLAGEFLVTHGMAEKVYKGAALHKTNHANYGYFILVDVGGGVGRDDSTICVAKVWGNTQWGKTARRAEVVKIPLCKNNDDIHQLTAKIQECLIEYSNATILLDSNGAGAGLAQNLKSLGIFFKPMHWGGQCFSNKNRKEYVNKRAQAYVCLSRAISQGRFKVRTVYLKGKATEQLTRIPYTFDDQARFKILSKKEMSAKGIKSPDIVDTFAFIFLEGTHYTPADVVSTVDPETYDHGEERTENGLMPPPSEPASGAERVKRAARLLQ
;
A
#
# COMPACT_ATOMS: atom_id res chain seq x y z
N MET A 1 -16.18 -7.04 -47.77
CA MET A 1 -15.89 -5.70 -48.35
C MET A 1 -14.87 -5.01 -47.46
N ALA A 2 -14.02 -4.13 -48.00
CA ALA A 2 -13.19 -3.28 -47.16
C ALA A 2 -14.05 -2.26 -46.41
N LEU A 3 -13.73 -1.98 -45.15
CA LEU A 3 -14.37 -0.90 -44.37
C LEU A 3 -14.04 0.46 -45.01
N LYS A 4 -15.01 1.38 -45.03
CA LYS A 4 -14.77 2.77 -45.45
C LYS A 4 -13.92 3.48 -44.40
N ASP A 5 -13.08 4.44 -44.80
CA ASP A 5 -12.34 5.29 -43.84
C ASP A 5 -13.29 5.87 -42.78
N ILE A 6 -12.99 5.66 -41.50
CA ILE A 6 -13.85 6.05 -40.38
C ILE A 6 -14.15 7.57 -40.38
N ARG A 7 -13.21 8.39 -40.87
CA ARG A 7 -13.32 9.86 -40.95
C ARG A 7 -14.36 10.31 -41.98
N SER A 8 -14.68 9.46 -42.95
CA SER A 8 -15.73 9.70 -43.95
C SER A 8 -17.15 9.49 -43.40
N LEU A 9 -17.30 8.77 -42.28
CA LEU A 9 -18.60 8.36 -41.74
C LEU A 9 -19.33 9.52 -41.02
N PRO A 10 -20.56 9.87 -41.42
CA PRO A 10 -21.36 10.87 -40.70
C PRO A 10 -21.58 10.53 -39.22
N GLN A 11 -21.80 9.24 -38.92
CA GLN A 11 -21.98 8.75 -37.55
C GLN A 11 -20.73 8.90 -36.67
N TRP A 12 -19.52 8.85 -37.24
CA TRP A 12 -18.29 9.14 -36.49
C TRP A 12 -18.18 10.63 -36.15
N LYS A 13 -18.52 11.52 -37.08
CA LYS A 13 -18.58 12.97 -36.83
C LYS A 13 -19.59 13.30 -35.72
N ALA A 14 -20.77 12.68 -35.74
CA ALA A 14 -21.78 12.83 -34.69
C ALA A 14 -21.30 12.28 -33.33
N ALA A 15 -20.60 11.13 -33.31
CA ALA A 15 -20.02 10.58 -32.08
C ALA A 15 -18.92 11.50 -31.50
N CYS A 16 -18.03 12.03 -32.34
CA CYS A 16 -17.02 13.00 -31.94
C CYS A 16 -17.65 14.25 -31.29
N LEU A 17 -18.69 14.82 -31.90
CA LEU A 17 -19.41 15.98 -31.32
C LEU A 17 -20.03 15.68 -29.94
N ARG A 18 -20.38 14.42 -29.64
CA ARG A 18 -21.04 14.05 -28.38
C ARG A 18 -20.07 13.65 -27.26
N TYR A 19 -18.94 13.02 -27.59
CA TYR A 19 -18.06 12.37 -26.61
C TYR A 19 -16.61 12.89 -26.59
N ARG A 20 -16.14 13.62 -27.62
CA ARG A 20 -14.72 14.02 -27.71
C ARG A 20 -14.20 14.81 -26.51
N TYR A 21 -15.06 15.59 -25.85
CA TYR A 21 -14.70 16.40 -24.69
C TYR A 21 -15.51 16.03 -23.44
N ASP A 22 -16.07 14.82 -23.41
CA ASP A 22 -16.95 14.34 -22.35
C ASP A 22 -16.69 12.85 -22.09
N ILE A 23 -15.55 12.57 -21.44
CA ILE A 23 -15.14 11.23 -21.00
C ILE A 23 -16.16 10.64 -20.00
N PRO A 24 -16.71 11.38 -19.02
CA PRO A 24 -17.71 10.84 -18.10
C PRO A 24 -18.97 10.37 -18.86
N ARG A 25 -19.48 11.16 -19.81
CA ARG A 25 -20.56 10.72 -20.69
C ARG A 25 -20.17 9.50 -21.49
N PHE A 26 -18.97 9.45 -22.10
CA PHE A 26 -18.52 8.26 -22.84
C PHE A 26 -18.56 6.99 -21.98
N ALA A 27 -18.08 7.05 -20.73
CA ALA A 27 -18.11 5.93 -19.79
C ALA A 27 -19.53 5.42 -19.51
N ILE A 28 -20.47 6.31 -19.15
CA ILE A 28 -21.87 5.94 -18.88
C ILE A 28 -22.57 5.48 -20.16
N GLU A 29 -22.48 6.27 -21.23
CA GLU A 29 -23.37 6.18 -22.39
C GLU A 29 -22.95 5.14 -23.42
N VAL A 30 -21.65 4.87 -23.55
CA VAL A 30 -21.08 3.92 -24.52
C VAL A 30 -20.61 2.65 -23.85
N LEU A 31 -19.99 2.76 -22.67
CA LEU A 31 -19.44 1.61 -21.95
C LEU A 31 -20.39 1.05 -20.88
N GLY A 32 -21.52 1.72 -20.60
CA GLY A 32 -22.46 1.28 -19.56
C GLY A 32 -21.89 1.33 -18.15
N MET A 33 -20.85 2.12 -17.93
CA MET A 33 -20.09 2.13 -16.69
C MET A 33 -20.58 3.19 -15.69
N ASP A 34 -20.69 2.78 -14.44
CA ASP A 34 -20.64 3.69 -13.29
C ASP A 34 -19.17 4.02 -12.94
N TYR A 35 -18.92 5.21 -12.40
CA TYR A 35 -17.60 5.66 -11.93
C TYR A 35 -17.71 6.46 -10.61
N THR A 36 -16.59 6.72 -9.94
CA THR A 36 -16.53 7.48 -8.67
C THR A 36 -16.20 8.96 -8.90
N MET A 37 -16.43 9.84 -7.91
CA MET A 37 -16.07 11.27 -8.02
C MET A 37 -14.58 11.48 -8.34
N HIS A 38 -13.68 10.69 -7.74
CA HIS A 38 -12.24 10.72 -8.08
C HIS A 38 -11.95 10.33 -9.54
N GLN A 39 -12.73 9.39 -10.11
CA GLN A 39 -12.60 9.04 -11.53
C GLN A 39 -13.21 10.14 -12.42
N GLU A 40 -14.28 10.79 -12.00
CA GLU A 40 -14.90 11.92 -12.69
C GLU A 40 -13.98 13.13 -12.76
N GLU A 41 -13.33 13.48 -11.65
CA GLU A 41 -12.31 14.55 -11.58
C GLU A 41 -11.15 14.26 -12.55
N LEU A 42 -10.64 13.03 -12.54
CA LEU A 42 -9.62 12.55 -13.47
C LEU A 42 -10.09 12.64 -14.93
N PHE A 43 -11.31 12.21 -15.23
CA PHE A 43 -11.88 12.28 -16.57
C PHE A 43 -12.05 13.74 -17.05
N ASN A 44 -12.55 14.63 -16.21
CA ASN A 44 -12.73 16.05 -16.53
C ASN A 44 -11.40 16.78 -16.70
N SER A 45 -10.38 16.45 -15.91
CA SER A 45 -9.03 17.03 -16.02
C SER A 45 -8.30 16.66 -17.33
N ILE A 46 -8.66 15.54 -17.95
CA ILE A 46 -8.02 15.05 -19.18
C ILE A 46 -8.75 15.54 -20.45
N ALA A 47 -10.07 15.72 -20.38
CA ALA A 47 -10.94 15.83 -21.55
C ALA A 47 -10.54 16.95 -22.53
N PHE A 48 -10.13 18.13 -22.03
CA PHE A 48 -9.80 19.29 -22.86
C PHE A 48 -8.43 19.19 -23.58
N ASP A 49 -8.28 19.95 -24.66
CA ASP A 49 -7.04 19.96 -25.46
C ASP A 49 -5.88 20.62 -24.69
N GLY A 50 -4.68 20.04 -24.79
CA GLY A 50 -3.50 20.55 -24.10
C GLY A 50 -3.38 20.12 -22.63
N SER A 51 -4.29 19.27 -22.13
CA SER A 51 -4.36 18.91 -20.71
C SER A 51 -3.07 18.30 -20.15
N ARG A 52 -2.76 18.64 -18.91
CA ARG A 52 -1.63 18.13 -18.13
C ARG A 52 -2.18 17.73 -16.77
N THR A 53 -2.30 16.43 -16.52
CA THR A 53 -2.93 15.89 -15.30
C THR A 53 -1.91 15.09 -14.51
N THR A 54 -1.87 15.25 -13.19
CA THR A 54 -1.01 14.47 -12.29
C THR A 54 -1.80 14.01 -11.06
N VAL A 55 -1.60 12.77 -10.61
CA VAL A 55 -2.48 12.10 -9.62
C VAL A 55 -1.71 11.26 -8.57
N SER A 56 -2.07 11.40 -7.29
CA SER A 56 -1.61 10.57 -6.15
C SER A 56 -2.75 9.79 -5.46
N SER A 57 -2.59 8.50 -5.04
CA SER A 57 -3.75 7.62 -4.62
C SER A 57 -3.51 6.22 -3.93
N GLY A 58 -4.55 5.63 -3.26
CA GLY A 58 -4.59 4.32 -2.48
C GLY A 58 -5.44 3.10 -3.03
N HIS A 59 -5.89 2.08 -2.23
CA HIS A 59 -6.48 0.73 -2.66
C HIS A 59 -7.61 0.09 -1.73
N GLY A 60 -8.44 -0.92 -2.16
CA GLY A 60 -9.66 -1.52 -1.44
C GLY A 60 -9.97 -3.07 -1.50
N CYS A 61 -11.05 -3.64 -0.87
CA CYS A 61 -11.18 -5.07 -0.34
C CYS A 61 -12.57 -5.84 -0.25
N PHE A 62 -12.66 -6.98 0.51
CA PHE A 62 -13.80 -7.93 0.80
C PHE A 62 -13.82 -8.42 2.30
N ALA A 63 -14.64 -9.39 2.79
CA ALA A 63 -14.78 -9.81 4.23
C ALA A 63 -14.19 -11.19 4.66
N ALA A 64 -13.81 -11.41 5.94
CA ALA A 64 -13.24 -12.69 6.45
C ALA A 64 -14.13 -13.93 6.28
N GLY A 65 -13.54 -15.11 6.11
CA GLY A 65 -14.21 -16.41 5.93
C GLY A 65 -14.90 -16.57 4.57
N THR A 66 -14.92 -15.53 3.72
CA THR A 66 -15.52 -15.58 2.38
C THR A 66 -14.83 -16.65 1.53
N PRO A 67 -15.54 -17.65 1.01
CA PRO A 67 -14.92 -18.74 0.26
C PRO A 67 -14.51 -18.28 -1.13
N ILE A 68 -13.25 -18.44 -1.51
CA ILE A 68 -12.70 -18.05 -2.82
C ILE A 68 -12.32 -19.32 -3.58
N MET A 69 -12.76 -19.44 -4.83
CA MET A 69 -12.45 -20.59 -5.67
C MET A 69 -11.07 -20.39 -6.33
N LEU A 70 -10.21 -21.38 -6.20
CA LEU A 70 -8.92 -21.48 -6.88
C LEU A 70 -9.09 -22.04 -8.29
N ALA A 71 -8.09 -21.83 -9.14
CA ALA A 71 -8.06 -22.24 -10.55
C ALA A 71 -8.15 -23.76 -10.76
N ASP A 72 -7.84 -24.57 -9.75
CA ASP A 72 -8.00 -26.03 -9.74
C ASP A 72 -9.40 -26.49 -9.29
N GLY A 73 -10.28 -25.55 -8.93
CA GLY A 73 -11.63 -25.80 -8.40
C GLY A 73 -11.68 -26.06 -6.89
N SER A 74 -10.55 -26.04 -6.18
CA SER A 74 -10.54 -26.05 -4.72
C SER A 74 -11.00 -24.68 -4.16
N VAL A 75 -11.37 -24.64 -2.88
CA VAL A 75 -11.93 -23.44 -2.23
C VAL A 75 -11.16 -23.16 -0.95
N ILE A 76 -10.65 -21.94 -0.81
CA ILE A 76 -9.95 -21.46 0.39
C ILE A 76 -10.62 -20.19 0.93
N PRO A 77 -10.54 -19.89 2.24
CA PRO A 77 -11.07 -18.64 2.76
C PRO A 77 -10.22 -17.45 2.31
N VAL A 78 -10.84 -16.29 2.11
CA VAL A 78 -10.22 -15.09 1.51
C VAL A 78 -9.00 -14.56 2.27
N GLU A 79 -8.91 -14.85 3.58
CA GLU A 79 -7.79 -14.54 4.45
C GLU A 79 -6.51 -15.32 4.11
N ASP A 80 -6.66 -16.54 3.60
CA ASP A 80 -5.56 -17.44 3.24
C ASP A 80 -5.11 -17.24 1.77
N VAL A 81 -5.91 -16.55 0.95
CA VAL A 81 -5.51 -16.17 -0.41
C VAL A 81 -4.25 -15.31 -0.37
N ASP A 82 -3.20 -15.78 -1.03
CA ASP A 82 -1.94 -15.07 -1.22
C ASP A 82 -1.55 -14.90 -2.70
N ILE A 83 -0.43 -14.21 -2.96
CA ILE A 83 0.07 -13.89 -4.31
C ILE A 83 0.60 -15.07 -5.13
N THR A 84 0.66 -16.28 -4.55
CA THR A 84 1.04 -17.52 -5.25
C THR A 84 -0.18 -18.27 -5.76
N HIS A 85 -1.38 -17.88 -5.32
CA HIS A 85 -2.63 -18.49 -5.73
C HIS A 85 -3.11 -17.94 -7.07
N PHE A 86 -3.73 -18.83 -7.85
CA PHE A 86 -4.53 -18.47 -9.01
C PHE A 86 -5.99 -18.74 -8.69
N LEU A 87 -6.87 -17.77 -8.89
CA LEU A 87 -8.31 -17.89 -8.62
C LEU A 87 -9.06 -18.34 -9.88
N MET A 88 -10.22 -18.94 -9.72
CA MET A 88 -11.10 -19.27 -10.85
C MET A 88 -11.72 -17.99 -11.42
N GLY A 89 -11.62 -17.80 -12.73
CA GLY A 89 -12.26 -16.72 -13.45
C GLY A 89 -13.78 -16.88 -13.47
N ASP A 90 -14.51 -15.78 -13.67
CA ASP A 90 -15.98 -15.74 -13.65
C ASP A 90 -16.67 -16.63 -14.69
N ASP A 91 -15.94 -17.10 -15.71
CA ASP A 91 -16.39 -18.07 -16.72
C ASP A 91 -16.19 -19.54 -16.32
N GLY A 92 -15.60 -19.82 -15.16
CA GLY A 92 -15.32 -21.17 -14.65
C GLY A 92 -14.35 -21.99 -15.51
N LYS A 93 -13.55 -21.31 -16.34
CA LYS A 93 -12.64 -21.93 -17.33
C LYS A 93 -11.28 -21.23 -17.38
N SER A 94 -11.29 -19.91 -17.29
CA SER A 94 -10.09 -19.09 -17.16
C SER A 94 -9.66 -18.98 -15.71
N TRP A 95 -8.43 -18.54 -15.46
CA TRP A 95 -7.92 -18.26 -14.12
C TRP A 95 -7.52 -16.80 -13.96
N ARG A 96 -7.22 -16.41 -12.72
CA ARG A 96 -6.88 -15.04 -12.31
C ARG A 96 -5.65 -15.06 -11.40
N GLU A 97 -4.59 -14.36 -11.77
CA GLU A 97 -3.38 -14.19 -10.94
C GLU A 97 -3.65 -13.23 -9.78
N VAL A 98 -3.26 -13.57 -8.55
CA VAL A 98 -3.39 -12.68 -7.38
C VAL A 98 -2.20 -11.72 -7.33
N GLU A 99 -2.36 -10.56 -7.95
CA GLU A 99 -1.31 -9.55 -8.09
C GLU A 99 -0.86 -8.96 -6.74
N CYS A 100 -1.81 -8.70 -5.83
CA CYS A 100 -1.48 -8.16 -4.51
C CYS A 100 -2.59 -8.38 -3.47
N LEU A 101 -2.22 -8.45 -2.18
CA LEU A 101 -3.18 -8.50 -1.07
C LEU A 101 -3.43 -7.12 -0.46
N ALA A 102 -4.65 -6.92 0.03
CA ALA A 102 -5.12 -5.75 0.76
C ALA A 102 -6.03 -6.20 1.93
N ARG A 103 -5.89 -5.60 3.13
CA ARG A 103 -6.55 -6.04 4.37
C ARG A 103 -6.87 -4.81 5.26
N GLY A 104 -7.86 -4.88 6.16
CA GLY A 104 -8.29 -3.75 7.01
C GLY A 104 -9.62 -4.01 7.74
N ARG A 105 -10.38 -2.96 8.09
CA ARG A 105 -11.74 -3.03 8.69
C ARG A 105 -12.68 -2.03 8.04
N GLU A 106 -13.99 -2.32 7.98
CA GLU A 106 -15.05 -1.44 7.44
C GLU A 106 -16.43 -1.81 8.01
N ASN A 107 -17.44 -0.97 7.78
CA ASN A 107 -18.84 -1.37 7.94
C ASN A 107 -19.14 -2.54 7.00
N MET A 108 -19.49 -3.67 7.59
CA MET A 108 -19.80 -4.88 6.87
C MET A 108 -21.31 -4.97 6.67
N HIS A 109 -21.71 -5.41 5.48
CA HIS A 109 -23.09 -5.64 5.09
C HIS A 109 -23.25 -7.11 4.75
N ARG A 110 -24.15 -7.80 5.45
CA ARG A 110 -24.56 -9.16 5.10
C ARG A 110 -25.67 -9.08 4.08
N PHE A 111 -25.42 -9.66 2.91
CA PHE A 111 -26.37 -9.84 1.83
C PHE A 111 -26.91 -11.26 1.91
N SER A 112 -28.22 -11.41 2.13
CA SER A 112 -28.93 -12.68 2.18
C SER A 112 -29.67 -12.90 0.85
N TYR A 113 -29.58 -14.10 0.29
CA TYR A 113 -30.11 -14.43 -1.03
C TYR A 113 -31.29 -15.41 -0.96
N ALA A 114 -32.08 -15.48 -2.04
CA ALA A 114 -33.32 -16.25 -2.07
C ALA A 114 -33.14 -17.78 -1.93
N ASP A 115 -31.94 -18.30 -2.17
CA ASP A 115 -31.58 -19.72 -1.95
C ASP A 115 -31.04 -20.00 -0.53
N GLY A 116 -31.12 -19.04 0.38
CA GLY A 116 -30.72 -19.18 1.79
C GLY A 116 -29.22 -18.99 2.05
N THR A 117 -28.41 -18.79 1.01
CA THR A 117 -26.99 -18.43 1.17
C THR A 117 -26.83 -16.94 1.51
N SER A 118 -25.64 -16.55 1.98
CA SER A 118 -25.33 -15.14 2.25
C SER A 118 -23.85 -14.83 2.10
N HIS A 119 -23.52 -13.66 1.56
CA HIS A 119 -22.16 -13.12 1.57
C HIS A 119 -22.09 -11.89 2.46
N THR A 120 -20.89 -11.62 2.99
CA THR A 120 -20.64 -10.41 3.77
C THR A 120 -19.62 -9.57 3.03
N PHE A 121 -19.93 -8.30 2.80
CA PHE A 121 -19.07 -7.38 2.07
C PHE A 121 -18.87 -6.10 2.87
N ASN A 122 -17.72 -5.47 2.71
CA ASN A 122 -17.53 -4.09 3.14
C ASN A 122 -18.27 -3.12 2.19
N GLU A 123 -18.65 -1.94 2.68
CA GLU A 123 -19.40 -0.92 1.89
C GLU A 123 -18.75 -0.54 0.54
N SER A 124 -17.43 -0.60 0.46
CA SER A 124 -16.64 -0.23 -0.72
C SER A 124 -16.45 -1.37 -1.73
N HIS A 125 -17.02 -2.56 -1.47
CA HIS A 125 -17.01 -3.69 -2.40
C HIS A 125 -17.91 -3.44 -3.63
N ILE A 126 -17.54 -3.98 -4.80
CA ILE A 126 -18.28 -3.87 -6.06
C ILE A 126 -19.04 -5.19 -6.31
N LEU A 127 -20.37 -5.14 -6.13
CA LEU A 127 -21.30 -6.22 -6.44
C LEU A 127 -21.44 -6.41 -7.96
N CYS A 128 -21.36 -7.66 -8.42
CA CYS A 128 -21.76 -8.06 -9.78
C CYS A 128 -23.21 -8.54 -9.75
N LEU A 129 -24.10 -7.82 -10.44
CA LEU A 129 -25.55 -8.06 -10.43
C LEU A 129 -26.08 -8.46 -11.81
N GLN A 130 -27.22 -9.16 -11.81
CA GLN A 130 -27.98 -9.50 -13.01
C GLN A 130 -29.47 -9.15 -12.82
N HIS A 131 -30.05 -8.51 -13.83
CA HIS A 131 -31.45 -8.09 -13.84
C HIS A 131 -32.37 -9.30 -14.08
N LEU A 132 -33.22 -9.60 -13.10
CA LEU A 132 -33.99 -10.84 -13.01
C LEU A 132 -34.91 -11.08 -14.22
N GLY A 133 -35.45 -10.01 -14.82
CA GLY A 133 -36.36 -10.12 -15.97
C GLY A 133 -35.71 -10.02 -17.36
N THR A 134 -34.43 -9.65 -17.48
CA THR A 134 -33.79 -9.36 -18.79
C THR A 134 -32.42 -10.02 -18.97
N GLY A 135 -31.83 -10.58 -17.91
CA GLY A 135 -30.49 -11.15 -17.94
C GLY A 135 -29.35 -10.11 -18.07
N ALA A 136 -29.66 -8.81 -18.18
CA ALA A 136 -28.66 -7.76 -18.29
C ALA A 136 -27.80 -7.70 -17.01
N ARG A 137 -26.47 -7.51 -17.15
CA ARG A 137 -25.55 -7.45 -16.00
C ARG A 137 -25.14 -6.01 -15.69
N ARG A 138 -24.88 -5.71 -14.42
CA ARG A 138 -24.41 -4.41 -13.92
C ARG A 138 -23.48 -4.60 -12.73
N ASP A 139 -22.48 -3.73 -12.60
CA ASP A 139 -21.62 -3.67 -11.42
C ASP A 139 -21.94 -2.42 -10.59
N ILE A 140 -22.05 -2.53 -9.27
CA ILE A 140 -22.43 -1.43 -8.35
C ILE A 140 -21.80 -1.61 -6.97
N THR A 141 -21.38 -0.53 -6.30
CA THR A 141 -20.82 -0.65 -4.94
C THR A 141 -21.89 -0.98 -3.91
N VAL A 142 -21.53 -1.70 -2.83
CA VAL A 142 -22.42 -2.00 -1.70
C VAL A 142 -23.02 -0.71 -1.11
N ARG A 143 -22.21 0.33 -0.91
CA ARG A 143 -22.66 1.65 -0.45
C ARG A 143 -23.74 2.26 -1.34
N ARG A 144 -23.61 2.14 -2.67
CA ARG A 144 -24.59 2.67 -3.62
C ARG A 144 -25.81 1.75 -3.76
N TRP A 145 -25.64 0.43 -3.60
CA TRP A 145 -26.76 -0.50 -3.51
C TRP A 145 -27.66 -0.16 -2.33
N VAL A 146 -27.12 0.03 -1.12
CA VAL A 146 -27.97 0.27 0.06
C VAL A 146 -28.78 1.57 -0.04
N THR A 147 -28.31 2.58 -0.78
CA THR A 147 -29.08 3.81 -1.04
C THR A 147 -30.15 3.69 -2.13
N GLN A 148 -30.21 2.59 -2.90
CA GLN A 148 -31.27 2.41 -3.90
C GLN A 148 -32.65 2.17 -3.28
N ASN A 149 -33.71 2.61 -3.96
CA ASN A 149 -35.08 2.34 -3.56
C ASN A 149 -35.45 0.84 -3.74
N ALA A 150 -36.49 0.38 -3.03
CA ALA A 150 -36.90 -1.02 -3.02
C ALA A 150 -37.35 -1.55 -4.40
N VAL A 151 -37.98 -0.71 -5.23
CA VAL A 151 -38.46 -1.10 -6.58
C VAL A 151 -37.30 -1.38 -7.52
N GLU A 152 -36.21 -0.61 -7.41
CA GLU A 152 -35.00 -0.86 -8.18
C GLU A 152 -34.26 -2.10 -7.66
N LYS A 153 -34.05 -2.21 -6.33
CA LYS A 153 -33.42 -3.40 -5.72
C LYS A 153 -34.10 -4.71 -6.11
N ALA A 154 -35.43 -4.75 -6.10
CA ALA A 154 -36.23 -5.93 -6.43
C ALA A 154 -36.06 -6.45 -7.87
N ARG A 155 -35.40 -5.69 -8.76
CA ARG A 155 -35.13 -6.09 -10.16
C ARG A 155 -33.80 -6.80 -10.34
N TRP A 156 -32.92 -6.78 -9.35
CA TRP A 156 -31.55 -7.27 -9.47
C TRP A 156 -31.25 -8.38 -8.45
N GLY A 157 -30.58 -9.42 -8.92
CA GLY A 157 -29.95 -10.44 -8.07
C GLY A 157 -28.43 -10.41 -8.22
N ILE A 158 -27.71 -11.15 -7.37
CA ILE A 158 -26.37 -11.63 -7.75
C ILE A 158 -26.54 -12.64 -8.89
N TYR A 159 -25.45 -13.04 -9.54
CA TYR A 159 -25.47 -14.20 -10.43
C TYR A 159 -24.36 -15.18 -10.11
N ARG A 160 -24.67 -16.46 -10.27
CA ARG A 160 -23.77 -17.59 -10.05
C ARG A 160 -23.54 -18.34 -11.34
N LEU A 161 -22.35 -18.92 -11.47
CA LEU A 161 -22.05 -19.94 -12.46
C LEU A 161 -22.16 -21.32 -11.81
N GLU A 162 -22.94 -22.22 -12.39
CA GLU A 162 -22.98 -23.60 -11.92
C GLU A 162 -21.67 -24.32 -12.23
N MET A 163 -21.15 -25.07 -11.25
CA MET A 163 -19.91 -25.84 -11.39
C MET A 163 -20.19 -27.32 -11.14
N HIS A 164 -19.97 -28.15 -12.16
CA HIS A 164 -20.10 -29.61 -12.08
C HIS A 164 -18.71 -30.24 -12.01
N GLY A 165 -18.06 -30.12 -10.85
CA GLY A 165 -16.61 -30.33 -10.72
C GLY A 165 -15.85 -29.28 -11.54
N ALA A 166 -14.84 -29.70 -12.30
CA ALA A 166 -14.05 -28.81 -13.17
C ALA A 166 -14.76 -28.36 -14.48
N LYS A 167 -16.10 -28.38 -14.53
CA LYS A 167 -16.89 -27.98 -15.70
C LYS A 167 -17.91 -26.90 -15.34
N ALA A 168 -17.74 -25.73 -15.95
CA ALA A 168 -18.72 -24.65 -15.95
C ALA A 168 -20.01 -25.04 -16.70
N GLY A 169 -21.15 -24.83 -16.04
CA GLY A 169 -22.51 -24.95 -16.56
C GLY A 169 -23.08 -23.59 -16.99
N GLU A 170 -24.34 -23.34 -16.67
CA GLU A 170 -25.02 -22.08 -16.99
C GLU A 170 -24.94 -21.05 -15.85
N TYR A 171 -25.26 -19.80 -16.16
CA TYR A 171 -25.40 -18.76 -15.16
C TYR A 171 -26.87 -18.59 -14.75
N HIS A 172 -27.15 -18.59 -13.46
CA HIS A 172 -28.46 -18.25 -12.91
C HIS A 172 -28.38 -17.01 -12.00
N ALA A 173 -29.41 -16.18 -12.03
CA ALA A 173 -29.54 -15.03 -11.15
C ALA A 173 -30.22 -15.43 -9.83
N VAL A 174 -29.65 -15.05 -8.70
CA VAL A 174 -30.23 -15.28 -7.36
C VAL A 174 -30.67 -13.94 -6.78
N PRO A 175 -31.98 -13.72 -6.55
CA PRO A 175 -32.48 -12.47 -5.96
C PRO A 175 -31.85 -12.16 -4.60
N ILE A 176 -31.54 -10.88 -4.37
CA ILE A 176 -31.11 -10.37 -3.07
C ILE A 176 -32.36 -10.15 -2.22
N VAL A 177 -32.49 -10.90 -1.13
CA VAL A 177 -33.63 -10.79 -0.20
C VAL A 177 -33.41 -9.65 0.79
N GLU A 178 -32.19 -9.54 1.31
CA GLU A 178 -31.84 -8.58 2.35
C GLU A 178 -30.40 -8.11 2.22
N ALA A 179 -30.11 -6.87 2.65
CA ALA A 179 -28.76 -6.33 2.77
C ALA A 179 -28.67 -5.51 4.07
N VAL A 180 -28.18 -6.16 5.14
CA VAL A 180 -28.17 -5.60 6.50
C VAL A 180 -26.77 -5.12 6.86
N CYS A 181 -26.63 -3.88 7.32
CA CYS A 181 -25.39 -3.44 7.97
C CYS A 181 -25.23 -4.20 9.31
N ILE A 182 -24.19 -5.01 9.42
CA ILE A 182 -23.86 -5.80 10.63
C ILE A 182 -22.79 -5.13 11.51
N GLY A 183 -22.47 -3.86 11.23
CA GLY A 183 -21.47 -3.08 11.95
C GLY A 183 -20.04 -3.30 11.45
N GLU A 184 -19.06 -2.79 12.21
CA GLU A 184 -17.66 -2.75 11.80
C GLU A 184 -16.94 -4.11 11.98
N GLY A 185 -16.38 -4.66 10.89
CA GLY A 185 -15.71 -5.96 10.88
C GLY A 185 -14.43 -5.98 10.02
N ASP A 186 -13.63 -7.03 10.18
CA ASP A 186 -12.37 -7.21 9.47
C ASP A 186 -12.59 -7.63 8.01
N TYR A 187 -11.80 -6.99 7.14
CA TYR A 187 -11.86 -7.11 5.70
C TYR A 187 -10.53 -7.67 5.15
N TYR A 188 -10.67 -8.54 4.16
CA TYR A 188 -9.64 -9.32 3.50
C TYR A 188 -9.92 -9.28 2.00
N GLY A 189 -9.08 -8.62 1.21
CA GLY A 189 -9.18 -8.59 -0.25
C GLY A 189 -7.84 -8.67 -0.95
N PHE A 190 -7.89 -8.48 -2.26
CA PHE A 190 -6.74 -8.58 -3.14
C PHE A 190 -7.01 -7.84 -4.47
N LEU A 191 -6.02 -7.79 -5.35
CA LEU A 191 -6.15 -7.39 -6.76
C LEU A 191 -5.87 -8.62 -7.62
N VAL A 192 -6.67 -8.82 -8.67
CA VAL A 192 -6.46 -9.90 -9.67
C VAL A 192 -6.51 -9.40 -11.11
N ASP A 193 -5.94 -10.18 -12.02
CA ASP A 193 -5.85 -9.88 -13.46
C ASP A 193 -7.15 -10.25 -14.25
N GLY A 194 -7.06 -10.84 -15.46
CA GLY A 194 -8.17 -11.39 -16.27
C GLY A 194 -9.25 -10.40 -16.75
N ASN A 195 -10.32 -10.20 -15.99
CA ASN A 195 -11.33 -9.15 -16.20
C ASN A 195 -11.73 -8.46 -14.87
N HIS A 196 -10.88 -8.62 -13.84
CA HIS A 196 -11.16 -8.30 -12.44
C HIS A 196 -12.37 -9.03 -11.85
N LYS A 197 -12.96 -10.03 -12.54
CA LYS A 197 -14.02 -10.90 -12.02
C LYS A 197 -13.53 -12.32 -11.78
N PHE A 198 -14.00 -12.92 -10.71
CA PHE A 198 -13.59 -14.24 -10.25
C PHE A 198 -14.73 -14.91 -9.47
N LEU A 199 -14.65 -16.23 -9.27
CA LEU A 199 -15.65 -17.00 -8.55
C LEU A 199 -15.38 -17.09 -7.04
N CYS A 200 -16.42 -16.81 -6.28
CA CYS A 200 -16.62 -17.31 -4.93
C CYS A 200 -16.77 -18.85 -4.95
N GLY A 201 -16.52 -19.51 -3.83
CA GLY A 201 -16.59 -20.99 -3.72
C GLY A 201 -17.97 -21.59 -4.01
N ASP A 202 -19.04 -20.78 -3.99
CA ASP A 202 -20.40 -21.15 -4.36
C ASP A 202 -20.77 -20.80 -5.81
N GLY A 203 -19.80 -20.34 -6.62
CA GLY A 203 -20.02 -19.91 -8.00
C GLY A 203 -20.47 -18.46 -8.16
N THR A 204 -20.62 -17.66 -7.09
CA THR A 204 -20.96 -16.22 -7.18
C THR A 204 -19.83 -15.41 -7.82
N VAL A 205 -20.15 -14.45 -8.69
CA VAL A 205 -19.16 -13.59 -9.34
C VAL A 205 -18.89 -12.30 -8.56
N PHE A 206 -17.61 -11.95 -8.36
CA PHE A 206 -17.11 -10.80 -7.57
C PHE A 206 -16.21 -9.82 -8.40
N HIS A 207 -15.81 -8.64 -7.88
CA HIS A 207 -14.99 -7.63 -8.61
C HIS A 207 -13.97 -6.80 -7.76
N ASN A 208 -12.92 -6.21 -8.39
CA ASN A 208 -11.80 -5.42 -7.76
C ASN A 208 -11.76 -3.91 -8.16
N THR A 209 -10.81 -3.10 -7.65
CA THR A 209 -10.82 -1.61 -7.77
C THR A 209 -10.24 -1.01 -9.08
N GLY A 210 -10.74 0.17 -9.53
CA GLY A 210 -10.60 0.63 -10.93
C GLY A 210 -9.72 1.85 -11.30
N LYS A 211 -8.45 1.96 -10.86
CA LYS A 211 -7.53 2.98 -11.46
C LYS A 211 -7.09 2.60 -12.87
N THR A 212 -6.65 1.35 -13.04
CA THR A 212 -6.32 0.75 -14.35
C THR A 212 -7.51 0.84 -15.31
N ARG A 213 -8.73 0.70 -14.79
CA ARG A 213 -9.96 0.91 -15.54
C ARG A 213 -10.03 2.30 -16.16
N SER A 214 -9.75 3.35 -15.39
CA SER A 214 -9.73 4.73 -15.90
C SER A 214 -8.69 4.92 -17.01
N ALA A 215 -7.51 4.31 -16.89
CA ALA A 215 -6.50 4.33 -17.95
C ALA A 215 -7.01 3.66 -19.25
N GLY A 216 -7.67 2.51 -19.16
CA GLY A 216 -8.28 1.83 -20.30
C GLY A 216 -9.41 2.63 -20.96
N VAL A 217 -10.29 3.24 -20.16
CA VAL A 217 -11.38 4.13 -20.64
C VAL A 217 -10.83 5.33 -21.38
N VAL A 218 -9.84 6.03 -20.82
CA VAL A 218 -9.22 7.22 -21.43
C VAL A 218 -8.48 6.85 -22.71
N ALA A 219 -7.72 5.75 -22.73
CA ALA A 219 -7.04 5.28 -23.93
C ALA A 219 -8.02 4.98 -25.08
N LEU A 220 -9.13 4.28 -24.77
CA LEU A 220 -10.16 3.98 -25.75
C LEU A 220 -10.89 5.23 -26.23
N TRP A 221 -11.25 6.15 -25.32
CA TRP A 221 -11.85 7.44 -25.68
C TRP A 221 -10.97 8.24 -26.64
N HIS A 222 -9.66 8.34 -26.36
CA HIS A 222 -8.72 9.08 -27.19
C HIS A 222 -8.58 8.43 -28.57
N LEU A 223 -8.40 7.10 -28.60
CA LEU A 223 -8.38 6.29 -29.83
C LEU A 223 -9.66 6.47 -30.65
N CYS A 224 -10.82 6.57 -30.02
CA CYS A 224 -12.10 6.69 -30.70
C CYS A 224 -12.31 8.06 -31.35
N PHE A 225 -12.14 9.15 -30.60
CA PHE A 225 -12.70 10.45 -30.99
C PHE A 225 -11.69 11.44 -31.57
N PHE A 226 -10.39 11.15 -31.53
CA PHE A 226 -9.35 12.01 -32.10
C PHE A 226 -8.74 11.34 -33.34
N PRO A 227 -8.77 11.98 -34.53
CA PRO A 227 -8.20 11.41 -35.75
C PRO A 227 -6.69 11.26 -35.59
N ASN A 228 -6.14 10.13 -36.03
CA ASN A 228 -4.73 9.80 -35.86
C ASN A 228 -4.27 9.94 -34.39
N SER A 229 -5.11 9.50 -33.45
CA SER A 229 -4.75 9.45 -32.02
C SER A 229 -3.55 8.54 -31.83
N PHE A 230 -2.49 9.09 -31.23
CA PHE A 230 -1.30 8.36 -30.84
C PHE A 230 -1.21 8.35 -29.31
N THR A 231 -1.47 7.20 -28.68
CA THR A 231 -1.46 7.07 -27.21
C THR A 231 -0.29 6.19 -26.78
N MET A 232 0.55 6.70 -25.87
CA MET A 232 1.67 5.96 -25.29
C MET A 232 1.49 5.78 -23.78
N PHE A 233 1.52 4.52 -23.33
CA PHE A 233 1.73 4.18 -21.93
C PHE A 233 3.23 4.03 -21.64
N THR A 234 3.67 4.56 -20.51
CA THR A 234 5.05 4.40 -20.02
C THR A 234 5.10 4.23 -18.50
N ALA A 235 6.10 3.48 -18.04
CA ALA A 235 6.38 3.18 -16.63
C ALA A 235 7.79 2.57 -16.53
N PRO A 236 8.41 2.51 -15.34
CA PRO A 236 9.67 1.79 -15.12
C PRO A 236 9.52 0.29 -15.40
N GLN A 237 8.37 -0.31 -15.10
CA GLN A 237 8.05 -1.73 -15.32
C GLN A 237 6.86 -1.91 -16.26
N ILE A 238 7.05 -1.63 -17.55
CA ILE A 238 5.94 -1.51 -18.52
C ILE A 238 5.15 -2.81 -18.77
N GLN A 239 5.75 -3.98 -18.57
CA GLN A 239 5.15 -5.27 -18.94
C GLN A 239 3.84 -5.53 -18.18
N GLN A 240 3.84 -5.23 -16.87
CA GLN A 240 2.67 -5.37 -16.01
C GLN A 240 1.59 -4.33 -16.35
N LEU A 241 1.97 -3.05 -16.45
CA LEU A 241 1.04 -1.98 -16.84
C LEU A 241 0.35 -2.28 -18.17
N ARG A 242 1.11 -2.72 -19.19
CA ARG A 242 0.57 -3.08 -20.50
C ARG A 242 -0.43 -4.24 -20.40
N LYS A 243 -0.08 -5.33 -19.71
CA LYS A 243 -0.99 -6.48 -19.47
C LYS A 243 -2.34 -6.00 -18.92
N HIS A 244 -2.31 -5.10 -17.93
CA HIS A 244 -3.53 -4.68 -17.23
C HIS A 244 -4.35 -3.66 -18.03
N VAL A 245 -3.69 -2.68 -18.68
CA VAL A 245 -4.37 -1.66 -19.49
C VAL A 245 -4.97 -2.23 -20.77
N TRP A 246 -4.29 -3.16 -21.45
CA TRP A 246 -4.81 -3.77 -22.69
C TRP A 246 -6.10 -4.54 -22.45
N LYS A 247 -6.09 -5.33 -21.38
CA LYS A 247 -7.21 -6.06 -20.81
C LYS A 247 -8.40 -5.15 -20.48
N GLU A 248 -8.16 -3.95 -19.95
CA GLU A 248 -9.22 -2.96 -19.72
C GLU A 248 -9.73 -2.31 -21.01
N ILE A 249 -8.84 -2.02 -21.98
CA ILE A 249 -9.24 -1.55 -23.32
C ILE A 249 -10.10 -2.60 -24.02
N GLU A 250 -9.71 -3.88 -24.00
CA GLU A 250 -10.46 -4.99 -24.57
C GLU A 250 -11.83 -5.16 -23.90
N THR A 251 -11.89 -5.05 -22.56
CA THR A 251 -13.16 -5.07 -21.82
C THR A 251 -14.07 -3.89 -22.24
N CYS A 252 -13.51 -2.69 -22.38
CA CYS A 252 -14.26 -1.51 -22.83
C CYS A 252 -14.72 -1.64 -24.29
N VAL A 253 -13.91 -2.21 -25.19
CA VAL A 253 -14.31 -2.55 -26.57
C VAL A 253 -15.43 -3.61 -26.56
N GLY A 254 -15.36 -4.60 -25.67
CA GLY A 254 -16.42 -5.59 -25.47
C GLY A 254 -17.75 -4.97 -25.05
N LEU A 255 -17.72 -4.02 -24.12
CA LEU A 255 -18.91 -3.25 -23.70
C LEU A 255 -19.45 -2.38 -24.85
N MET A 256 -18.57 -1.70 -25.58
CA MET A 256 -18.93 -0.89 -26.76
C MET A 256 -19.63 -1.70 -27.86
N ARG A 257 -19.25 -2.97 -28.08
CA ARG A 257 -19.92 -3.88 -29.05
C ARG A 257 -21.40 -4.12 -28.72
N ASN A 258 -21.78 -4.06 -27.45
CA ASN A 258 -23.17 -4.22 -26.99
C ASN A 258 -23.92 -2.88 -26.89
N GLY A 259 -23.23 -1.76 -27.15
CA GLY A 259 -23.78 -0.41 -27.02
C GLY A 259 -24.05 0.27 -28.38
N ARG A 260 -24.46 1.54 -28.30
CA ARG A 260 -24.84 2.35 -29.48
C ARG A 260 -23.69 2.68 -30.45
N LEU A 261 -22.44 2.41 -30.07
CA LEU A 261 -21.25 2.55 -30.92
C LEU A 261 -20.68 1.18 -31.34
N SER A 262 -21.51 0.13 -31.36
CA SER A 262 -21.11 -1.21 -31.81
C SER A 262 -20.40 -1.22 -33.18
N TRP A 263 -20.94 -0.46 -34.14
CA TRP A 263 -20.34 -0.22 -35.46
C TRP A 263 -18.90 0.33 -35.41
N MET A 264 -18.54 1.01 -34.33
CA MET A 264 -17.23 1.63 -34.14
C MET A 264 -16.22 0.62 -33.56
N ALA A 265 -16.68 -0.31 -32.73
CA ALA A 265 -15.86 -1.41 -32.24
C ALA A 265 -15.39 -2.35 -33.37
N GLU A 266 -16.09 -2.38 -34.51
CA GLU A 266 -15.63 -3.08 -35.72
C GLU A 266 -14.35 -2.48 -36.33
N TYR A 267 -14.09 -1.19 -36.10
CA TYR A 267 -12.88 -0.51 -36.59
C TYR A 267 -11.66 -0.72 -35.70
N ILE A 268 -11.84 -1.22 -34.48
CA ILE A 268 -10.77 -1.35 -33.48
C ILE A 268 -10.19 -2.77 -33.55
N THR A 269 -8.86 -2.86 -33.61
CA THR A 269 -8.14 -4.11 -33.41
C THR A 269 -7.27 -4.00 -32.17
N VAL A 270 -7.45 -4.93 -31.23
CA VAL A 270 -6.57 -5.13 -30.06
C VAL A 270 -5.58 -6.25 -30.40
N LEU A 271 -4.28 -5.98 -30.29
CA LEU A 271 -3.19 -6.97 -30.33
C LEU A 271 -2.38 -6.87 -29.03
N SER A 272 -1.53 -7.87 -28.74
CA SER A 272 -0.71 -7.92 -27.51
C SER A 272 0.23 -6.73 -27.28
N GLU A 273 0.66 -6.05 -28.35
CA GLU A 273 1.63 -4.94 -28.31
C GLU A 273 1.01 -3.57 -28.66
N THR A 274 -0.13 -3.55 -29.35
CA THR A 274 -0.74 -2.33 -29.90
C THR A 274 -2.26 -2.48 -30.03
N VAL A 275 -3.00 -1.38 -29.86
CA VAL A 275 -4.44 -1.29 -30.20
C VAL A 275 -4.61 -0.20 -31.24
N TYR A 276 -5.25 -0.46 -32.38
CA TYR A 276 -5.29 0.49 -33.50
C TYR A 276 -6.62 0.56 -34.23
N ILE A 277 -6.81 1.63 -35.02
CA ILE A 277 -7.89 1.74 -36.00
C ILE A 277 -7.50 1.06 -37.32
N LYS A 278 -8.35 0.15 -37.82
CA LYS A 278 -8.15 -0.58 -39.08
C LYS A 278 -7.96 0.39 -40.24
N GLY A 279 -6.90 0.19 -41.02
CA GLY A 279 -6.48 1.07 -42.12
C GLY A 279 -5.47 2.14 -41.72
N HIS A 280 -5.26 2.38 -40.41
CA HIS A 280 -4.41 3.44 -39.86
C HIS A 280 -3.37 2.89 -38.85
N GLN A 281 -2.95 1.63 -39.04
CA GLN A 281 -2.21 0.83 -38.04
C GLN A 281 -0.92 1.48 -37.50
N LYS A 282 -0.27 2.35 -38.28
CA LYS A 282 1.00 3.01 -37.90
C LYS A 282 0.81 4.40 -37.27
N GLU A 283 -0.34 5.04 -37.49
CA GLU A 283 -0.58 6.46 -37.18
C GLU A 283 -1.73 6.68 -36.18
N TRP A 284 -2.59 5.68 -35.96
CA TRP A 284 -3.76 5.79 -35.09
C TRP A 284 -3.82 4.58 -34.15
N GLN A 285 -3.05 4.65 -33.06
CA GLN A 285 -2.81 3.52 -32.16
C GLN A 285 -2.55 3.90 -30.70
N VAL A 286 -2.74 2.92 -29.81
CA VAL A 286 -2.30 2.86 -28.42
C VAL A 286 -1.18 1.83 -28.34
N TYR A 287 -0.04 2.17 -27.74
CA TYR A 287 1.09 1.27 -27.51
C TYR A 287 1.76 1.58 -26.16
N ALA A 288 2.69 0.75 -25.73
CA ALA A 288 3.36 0.88 -24.44
C ALA A 288 4.88 0.75 -24.58
N LYS A 289 5.63 1.58 -23.85
CA LYS A 289 7.10 1.62 -23.92
C LYS A 289 7.72 1.96 -22.57
N THR A 290 8.72 1.18 -22.13
CA THR A 290 9.41 1.38 -20.85
C THR A 290 10.02 2.78 -20.75
N ALA A 291 10.07 3.34 -19.54
CA ALA A 291 10.91 4.48 -19.19
C ALA A 291 12.28 3.99 -18.69
N PRO A 292 13.31 3.89 -19.55
CA PRO A 292 14.61 3.34 -19.14
C PRO A 292 15.40 4.35 -18.29
N LYS A 293 15.94 3.85 -17.18
CA LYS A 293 16.89 4.61 -16.35
C LYS A 293 18.18 4.87 -17.13
N GLY A 294 18.55 6.13 -17.32
CA GLY A 294 19.82 6.53 -17.97
C GLY A 294 19.85 6.49 -19.50
N ASN A 295 18.75 6.19 -20.21
CA ASN A 295 18.66 6.35 -21.67
C ASN A 295 17.33 7.01 -22.12
N PRO A 296 17.03 8.26 -21.70
CA PRO A 296 15.78 8.93 -22.05
C PRO A 296 15.47 9.01 -23.55
N GLN A 297 16.51 9.11 -24.39
CA GLN A 297 16.41 9.27 -25.84
C GLN A 297 15.67 8.10 -26.50
N ALA A 298 15.62 6.92 -25.86
CA ALA A 298 14.80 5.81 -26.31
C ALA A 298 13.30 6.15 -26.44
N LEU A 299 12.80 7.15 -25.70
CA LEU A 299 11.41 7.63 -25.74
C LEU A 299 11.19 8.85 -26.67
N ALA A 300 12.20 9.29 -27.42
CA ALA A 300 12.07 10.38 -28.37
C ALA A 300 11.31 9.97 -29.66
N GLY A 301 10.85 10.96 -30.43
CA GLY A 301 10.24 10.77 -31.76
C GLY A 301 8.74 10.47 -31.76
N ASN A 302 8.08 10.45 -30.59
CA ASN A 302 6.65 10.24 -30.47
C ASN A 302 5.88 11.55 -30.76
N HIS A 303 5.72 11.93 -32.03
CA HIS A 303 5.00 13.14 -32.43
C HIS A 303 3.72 12.81 -33.19
N ALA A 304 2.61 13.45 -32.81
CA ALA A 304 1.32 13.40 -33.50
C ALA A 304 0.49 14.65 -33.15
N ASP A 305 -0.41 15.06 -34.05
CA ASP A 305 -1.35 16.15 -33.78
C ASP A 305 -2.19 15.88 -32.50
N ASN A 306 -2.61 14.62 -32.33
CA ASN A 306 -3.36 14.14 -31.18
C ASN A 306 -2.53 13.07 -30.45
N LEU A 307 -1.53 13.52 -29.68
CA LEU A 307 -0.69 12.70 -28.80
C LEU A 307 -1.26 12.66 -27.37
N LEU A 308 -1.36 11.48 -26.77
CA LEU A 308 -1.65 11.28 -25.35
C LEU A 308 -0.56 10.44 -24.70
N ILE A 309 0.14 10.97 -23.71
CA ILE A 309 1.14 10.23 -22.92
C ILE A 309 0.57 9.93 -21.54
N TRP A 310 0.60 8.67 -21.10
CA TRP A 310 0.27 8.26 -19.73
C TRP A 310 1.49 7.64 -19.07
N ALA A 311 2.05 8.32 -18.06
CA ALA A 311 3.16 7.83 -17.25
C ALA A 311 2.64 7.29 -15.91
N ASP A 312 2.63 5.97 -15.72
CA ASP A 312 2.34 5.36 -14.43
C ASP A 312 3.62 5.10 -13.62
N GLU A 313 3.47 4.93 -12.30
CA GLU A 313 4.58 4.95 -11.33
C GLU A 313 5.52 6.17 -11.51
N ALA A 314 4.96 7.33 -11.89
CA ALA A 314 5.73 8.50 -12.32
C ALA A 314 6.76 9.02 -11.30
N CYS A 315 6.61 8.74 -10.01
CA CYS A 315 7.61 9.09 -8.97
C CYS A 315 8.90 8.24 -9.04
N ALA A 316 8.87 7.11 -9.75
CA ALA A 316 10.00 6.23 -9.99
C ALA A 316 10.68 6.46 -11.36
N VAL A 317 10.06 7.26 -12.23
CA VAL A 317 10.61 7.63 -13.55
C VAL A 317 11.68 8.71 -13.41
N ASP A 318 12.73 8.63 -14.23
CA ASP A 318 13.86 9.57 -14.22
C ASP A 318 13.48 10.94 -14.81
N ASN A 319 14.02 12.04 -14.26
CA ASN A 319 13.71 13.39 -14.74
C ASN A 319 14.05 13.59 -16.24
N GLY A 320 15.15 13.02 -16.73
CA GLY A 320 15.54 13.15 -18.13
C GLY A 320 14.54 12.49 -19.09
N VAL A 321 13.80 11.47 -18.62
CA VAL A 321 12.66 10.90 -19.37
C VAL A 321 11.55 11.94 -19.52
N PHE A 322 11.22 12.69 -18.47
CA PHE A 322 10.19 13.72 -18.54
C PHE A 322 10.57 14.90 -19.45
N ASP A 323 11.86 15.25 -19.55
CA ASP A 323 12.34 16.25 -20.52
C ASP A 323 12.04 15.80 -21.96
N VAL A 324 12.26 14.52 -22.28
CA VAL A 324 11.96 13.94 -23.60
C VAL A 324 10.46 13.81 -23.84
N LEU A 325 9.69 13.36 -22.84
CA LEU A 325 8.23 13.21 -22.96
C LEU A 325 7.53 14.57 -23.11
N THR A 326 7.95 15.60 -22.36
CA THR A 326 7.35 16.94 -22.45
C THR A 326 7.76 17.67 -23.72
N GLY A 327 9.01 17.50 -24.18
CA GLY A 327 9.47 18.00 -25.49
C GLY A 327 8.75 17.39 -26.70
N ALA A 328 8.08 16.25 -26.53
CA ALA A 328 7.26 15.64 -27.59
C ALA A 328 5.86 16.28 -27.74
N LEU A 329 5.37 17.01 -26.73
CA LEU A 329 4.02 17.57 -26.68
C LEU A 329 3.91 18.91 -27.43
N THR A 330 4.21 18.89 -28.73
CA THR A 330 4.39 20.08 -29.58
C THR A 330 3.10 20.69 -30.13
N HIS A 331 1.97 19.96 -30.14
CA HIS A 331 0.69 20.45 -30.68
C HIS A 331 -0.29 20.80 -29.56
N ALA A 332 -1.19 21.77 -29.82
CA ALA A 332 -2.17 22.25 -28.85
C ALA A 332 -3.08 21.15 -28.27
N ASN A 333 -3.35 20.07 -29.03
CA ASN A 333 -4.18 18.96 -28.58
C ASN A 333 -3.40 17.87 -27.82
N ASN A 334 -2.08 17.99 -27.70
CA ASN A 334 -1.26 16.99 -27.03
C ASN A 334 -1.52 16.99 -25.52
N ARG A 335 -1.72 15.80 -24.93
CA ARG A 335 -2.12 15.58 -23.54
C ARG A 335 -1.07 14.76 -22.80
N MET A 336 -0.94 15.00 -21.50
CA MET A 336 -0.12 14.14 -20.63
C MET A 336 -0.79 13.89 -19.28
N VAL A 337 -0.75 12.64 -18.85
CA VAL A 337 -1.27 12.14 -17.57
C VAL A 337 -0.13 11.47 -16.81
N MET A 338 -0.02 11.75 -15.52
CA MET A 338 0.91 11.08 -14.61
C MET A 338 0.17 10.50 -13.42
N THR A 339 0.44 9.24 -13.08
CA THR A 339 -0.12 8.56 -11.92
C THR A 339 1.01 7.95 -11.08
N SER A 340 0.98 8.11 -9.75
CA SER A 340 1.96 7.48 -8.86
C SER A 340 1.54 7.50 -7.40
N GLN A 341 2.30 6.81 -6.54
CA GLN A 341 2.40 7.19 -5.13
C GLN A 341 3.45 8.32 -4.97
N PRO A 342 3.19 9.31 -4.09
CA PRO A 342 4.03 10.52 -3.93
C PRO A 342 5.26 10.27 -3.04
N ALA A 343 6.09 9.30 -3.43
CA ALA A 343 7.16 8.74 -2.60
C ALA A 343 8.32 9.69 -2.26
N LYS A 344 8.58 10.70 -3.11
CA LYS A 344 9.77 11.55 -3.05
C LYS A 344 9.37 13.04 -3.05
N PRO A 345 9.87 13.88 -2.13
CA PRO A 345 9.62 15.32 -2.14
C PRO A 345 10.50 16.07 -3.16
N ALA A 346 10.81 15.46 -4.31
CA ALA A 346 11.67 16.02 -5.34
C ALA A 346 11.48 15.29 -6.69
N GLY A 347 11.88 15.94 -7.78
CA GLY A 347 11.79 15.43 -9.15
C GLY A 347 10.49 15.83 -9.87
N PHE A 348 10.37 15.49 -11.14
CA PHE A 348 9.33 16.02 -12.02
C PHE A 348 7.89 15.74 -11.53
N PHE A 349 7.63 14.54 -11.00
CA PHE A 349 6.32 14.20 -10.44
C PHE A 349 5.97 15.04 -9.20
N PHE A 350 6.93 15.32 -8.32
CA PHE A 350 6.76 16.26 -7.21
C PHE A 350 6.53 17.68 -7.74
N ASP A 351 7.36 18.13 -8.68
CA ASP A 351 7.26 19.47 -9.27
C ASP A 351 5.89 19.72 -9.93
N SER A 352 5.29 18.71 -10.57
CA SER A 352 3.95 18.77 -11.17
C SER A 352 2.82 19.01 -10.15
N HIS A 353 3.02 18.64 -8.89
CA HIS A 353 2.09 18.95 -7.78
C HIS A 353 2.45 20.25 -7.03
N HIS A 354 3.59 20.87 -7.35
CA HIS A 354 4.10 22.06 -6.68
C HIS A 354 4.41 23.15 -7.70
N LYS A 355 5.68 23.43 -8.00
CA LYS A 355 6.11 24.59 -8.80
C LYS A 355 5.60 24.64 -10.25
N LEU A 356 5.18 23.50 -10.82
CA LEU A 356 4.63 23.40 -12.17
C LEU A 356 3.09 23.25 -12.17
N SER A 357 2.45 23.21 -11.00
CA SER A 357 1.00 23.11 -10.86
C SER A 357 0.30 24.42 -11.27
N ILE A 358 -0.97 24.33 -11.68
CA ILE A 358 -1.82 25.50 -11.99
C ILE A 358 -1.91 26.45 -10.79
N ALA A 359 -1.99 25.91 -9.57
CA ALA A 359 -2.02 26.71 -8.34
C ALA A 359 -0.74 27.55 -8.12
N ALA A 360 0.39 27.12 -8.68
CA ALA A 360 1.66 27.86 -8.66
C ALA A 360 1.90 28.70 -9.93
N GLY A 361 0.91 28.85 -10.82
CA GLY A 361 1.04 29.55 -12.10
C GLY A 361 1.66 28.72 -13.23
N GLY A 362 1.83 27.42 -13.01
CA GLY A 362 2.22 26.45 -14.05
C GLY A 362 1.01 25.90 -14.83
N VAL A 363 1.20 24.73 -15.45
CA VAL A 363 0.21 24.13 -16.37
C VAL A 363 -0.37 22.80 -15.90
N TRP A 364 0.18 22.19 -14.85
CA TRP A 364 -0.26 20.88 -14.38
C TRP A 364 -1.47 20.98 -13.43
N ASN A 365 -2.56 20.32 -13.79
CA ASN A 365 -3.66 20.07 -12.87
C ASN A 365 -3.29 18.92 -11.93
N SER A 366 -3.17 19.21 -10.65
CA SER A 366 -2.68 18.30 -9.61
C SER A 366 -3.81 17.78 -8.74
N ILE A 367 -4.21 16.52 -8.98
CA ILE A 367 -5.28 15.82 -8.27
C ILE A 367 -4.68 15.00 -7.12
N ILE A 368 -5.18 15.20 -5.91
CA ILE A 368 -4.76 14.44 -4.73
C ILE A 368 -5.93 13.57 -4.29
N MET A 369 -5.88 12.26 -4.59
CA MET A 369 -6.92 11.33 -4.14
C MET A 369 -6.62 10.90 -2.70
N ASN A 370 -6.96 11.78 -1.75
CA ASN A 370 -6.89 11.49 -0.32
C ASN A 370 -7.90 10.40 0.04
N ALA A 371 -7.42 9.34 0.69
CA ALA A 371 -8.27 8.27 1.20
C ALA A 371 -9.11 8.71 2.41
N GLU A 372 -8.70 9.72 3.18
CA GLU A 372 -9.49 10.27 4.30
C GLU A 372 -10.75 11.00 3.82
N ASP A 373 -10.69 11.62 2.65
CA ASP A 373 -11.80 12.39 2.05
C ASP A 373 -12.66 11.51 1.11
N SER A 374 -12.30 10.24 0.94
CA SER A 374 -12.91 9.37 -0.06
C SER A 374 -14.17 8.65 0.46
N GLU A 375 -15.30 8.85 -0.22
CA GLU A 375 -16.56 8.14 0.03
C GLU A 375 -16.53 6.63 -0.29
N ILE A 376 -15.37 6.05 -0.61
CA ILE A 376 -15.16 4.62 -0.83
C ILE A 376 -13.98 4.07 0.00
N VAL A 377 -13.64 4.76 1.09
CA VAL A 377 -12.66 4.31 2.06
C VAL A 377 -13.30 4.30 3.44
N ALA A 378 -13.11 3.19 4.15
CA ALA A 378 -13.62 3.01 5.49
C ALA A 378 -12.97 3.96 6.50
N GLU A 379 -13.75 4.61 7.37
CA GLU A 379 -13.22 5.39 8.50
C GLU A 379 -12.34 4.52 9.42
N SER A 380 -12.71 3.26 9.61
CA SER A 380 -11.91 2.26 10.30
C SER A 380 -10.59 1.93 9.60
N LYS A 381 -10.46 2.09 8.27
CA LYS A 381 -9.16 1.97 7.58
C LYS A 381 -8.26 3.17 7.87
N ILE A 382 -8.84 4.35 8.00
CA ILE A 382 -8.16 5.57 8.45
C ILE A 382 -7.65 5.36 9.88
N LEU A 383 -8.52 4.90 10.80
CA LEU A 383 -8.16 4.59 12.20
C LEU A 383 -7.09 3.48 12.32
N GLU A 384 -7.22 2.36 11.60
CA GLU A 384 -6.20 1.30 11.56
C GLU A 384 -4.84 1.87 11.11
N SER A 385 -4.84 2.71 10.08
CA SER A 385 -3.63 3.35 9.56
C SER A 385 -3.03 4.34 10.57
N LEU A 386 -3.87 5.07 11.33
CA LEU A 386 -3.42 5.93 12.43
C LEU A 386 -2.78 5.12 13.56
N ILE A 387 -3.31 3.94 13.88
CA ILE A 387 -2.73 3.05 14.91
C ILE A 387 -1.43 2.40 14.39
N GLN A 388 -1.39 1.96 13.13
CA GLN A 388 -0.20 1.37 12.52
C GLN A 388 0.97 2.36 12.46
N TYR A 389 0.71 3.56 11.90
CA TYR A 389 1.75 4.54 11.61
C TYR A 389 1.98 5.51 12.79
N GLY A 390 0.98 5.71 13.65
CA GLY A 390 1.07 6.54 14.87
C GLY A 390 0.76 8.02 14.68
N SER A 391 0.73 8.53 13.44
CA SER A 391 0.44 9.93 13.13
C SER A 391 -0.10 10.08 11.70
N ARG A 392 -0.90 11.14 11.45
CA ARG A 392 -1.28 11.59 10.10
C ARG A 392 -0.10 12.12 9.29
N ASP A 393 0.99 12.46 9.99
CA ASP A 393 2.22 13.03 9.45
C ASP A 393 3.38 12.02 9.50
N ASP A 394 3.10 10.74 9.79
CA ASP A 394 4.05 9.67 9.45
C ASP A 394 4.15 9.59 7.91
N PRO A 395 5.37 9.56 7.34
CA PRO A 395 5.54 9.56 5.89
C PRO A 395 4.77 8.48 5.13
N GLN A 396 4.59 7.28 5.69
CA GLN A 396 3.81 6.22 5.03
C GLN A 396 2.30 6.48 5.11
N TYR A 397 1.82 7.13 6.17
CA TYR A 397 0.44 7.60 6.23
C TYR A 397 0.20 8.68 5.15
N MET A 398 1.10 9.66 5.05
CA MET A 398 1.03 10.71 4.03
C MET A 398 0.99 10.13 2.62
N ILE A 399 1.94 9.24 2.28
CA ILE A 399 2.03 8.64 0.94
C ILE A 399 0.83 7.76 0.62
N ARG A 400 0.44 6.86 1.52
CA ARG A 400 -0.46 5.72 1.21
C ARG A 400 -1.93 5.98 1.50
N ILE A 401 -2.19 6.87 2.45
CA ILE A 401 -3.55 7.27 2.85
C ILE A 401 -3.84 8.65 2.27
N ARG A 402 -3.03 9.67 2.57
CA ARG A 402 -3.36 11.05 2.21
C ARG A 402 -3.07 11.43 0.76
N GLY A 403 -2.29 10.63 0.02
CA GLY A 403 -1.81 11.00 -1.31
C GLY A 403 -0.87 12.21 -1.29
N LEU A 404 -0.25 12.49 -0.14
CA LEU A 404 0.65 13.63 0.04
C LEU A 404 2.12 13.20 -0.01
N PHE A 405 2.95 14.09 -0.57
CA PHE A 405 4.39 13.97 -0.49
C PHE A 405 4.83 14.16 0.96
N PRO A 406 5.68 13.28 1.52
CA PRO A 406 6.13 13.45 2.89
C PRO A 406 7.17 14.58 2.93
N ASP A 407 7.02 15.48 3.90
CA ASP A 407 8.15 16.26 4.35
C ASP A 407 9.19 15.29 4.93
N LEU A 408 10.37 15.21 4.32
CA LEU A 408 11.49 14.53 4.94
C LEU A 408 11.88 15.34 6.17
N ALA A 409 11.43 14.88 7.34
CA ALA A 409 11.60 15.52 8.65
C ALA A 409 13.09 15.56 9.07
N GLY A 410 13.86 16.43 8.41
CA GLY A 410 15.31 16.43 8.44
C GLY A 410 15.93 15.22 7.73
N GLU A 411 17.26 15.17 7.75
CA GLU A 411 18.04 14.06 7.18
C GLU A 411 17.95 12.78 8.03
N PHE A 412 17.36 12.84 9.24
CA PHE A 412 17.44 11.82 10.29
C PHE A 412 16.09 11.35 10.82
N LEU A 413 15.99 10.06 11.16
CA LEU A 413 14.73 9.36 11.49
C LEU A 413 14.15 9.68 12.88
N VAL A 414 14.96 10.23 13.79
CA VAL A 414 14.58 10.49 15.19
C VAL A 414 15.07 11.89 15.56
N THR A 415 14.18 12.73 16.08
CA THR A 415 14.52 14.09 16.50
C THR A 415 15.11 14.11 17.92
N HIS A 416 15.81 15.19 18.30
CA HIS A 416 16.28 15.38 19.68
C HIS A 416 15.14 15.31 20.71
N GLY A 417 13.97 15.88 20.39
CA GLY A 417 12.80 15.81 21.27
C GLY A 417 12.23 14.39 21.43
N MET A 418 12.39 13.52 20.42
CA MET A 418 12.07 12.10 20.53
C MET A 418 13.10 11.36 21.38
N ALA A 419 14.40 11.59 21.15
CA ALA A 419 15.48 10.93 21.87
C ALA A 419 15.45 11.24 23.39
N GLU A 420 15.17 12.47 23.80
CA GLU A 420 15.02 12.81 25.23
C GLU A 420 13.79 12.14 25.89
N LYS A 421 12.71 11.89 25.14
CA LYS A 421 11.52 11.16 25.64
C LYS A 421 11.80 9.68 25.93
N VAL A 422 12.88 9.11 25.43
CA VAL A 422 13.27 7.71 25.68
C VAL A 422 13.69 7.48 27.14
N TYR A 423 14.18 8.51 27.82
CA TYR A 423 14.64 8.44 29.22
C TYR A 423 13.58 8.88 30.24
N LYS A 424 12.33 9.13 29.81
CA LYS A 424 11.25 9.64 30.68
C LYS A 424 10.10 8.65 30.79
N GLY A 425 9.74 8.25 32.00
CA GLY A 425 8.66 7.29 32.26
C GLY A 425 8.98 5.85 31.86
N ALA A 426 7.97 4.99 31.86
CA ALA A 426 8.06 3.57 31.54
C ALA A 426 7.34 3.24 30.22
N ALA A 427 7.75 2.17 29.55
CA ALA A 427 7.02 1.52 28.46
C ALA A 427 6.22 0.30 28.95
N LEU A 428 6.61 -0.30 30.09
CA LEU A 428 6.07 -1.53 30.66
C LEU A 428 5.43 -1.30 32.04
N HIS A 429 4.11 -1.14 32.08
CA HIS A 429 3.34 -1.16 33.33
C HIS A 429 3.19 -2.58 33.90
N LYS A 430 3.46 -2.75 35.21
CA LYS A 430 3.48 -4.05 35.92
C LYS A 430 2.17 -4.85 35.80
N THR A 431 1.02 -4.18 35.79
CA THR A 431 -0.31 -4.81 35.68
C THR A 431 -0.61 -5.36 34.28
N ASN A 432 -0.21 -4.63 33.23
CA ASN A 432 -0.66 -4.90 31.86
C ASN A 432 0.36 -5.71 31.05
N HIS A 433 1.61 -5.79 31.53
CA HIS A 433 2.74 -6.39 30.81
C HIS A 433 3.54 -7.37 31.67
N ALA A 434 2.90 -8.02 32.66
CA ALA A 434 3.54 -8.93 33.61
C ALA A 434 4.36 -10.06 32.94
N ASN A 435 3.86 -10.60 31.82
CA ASN A 435 4.51 -11.67 31.05
C ASN A 435 5.55 -11.11 30.05
N TYR A 436 6.51 -10.33 30.55
CA TYR A 436 7.67 -9.87 29.77
C TYR A 436 8.78 -10.92 29.77
N GLY A 437 9.72 -10.83 28.83
CA GLY A 437 10.96 -11.62 28.82
C GLY A 437 12.18 -10.74 28.60
N TYR A 438 13.35 -11.35 28.52
CA TYR A 438 14.62 -10.66 28.31
C TYR A 438 15.22 -10.92 26.92
N PHE A 439 15.73 -9.87 26.29
CA PHE A 439 16.65 -9.97 25.15
C PHE A 439 18.05 -9.54 25.54
N ILE A 440 19.05 -10.35 25.17
CA ILE A 440 20.47 -9.99 25.17
C ILE A 440 20.84 -9.67 23.72
N LEU A 441 21.16 -8.41 23.43
CA LEU A 441 21.26 -7.83 22.10
C LEU A 441 22.73 -7.55 21.82
N VAL A 442 23.29 -8.10 20.74
CA VAL A 442 24.75 -8.05 20.48
C VAL A 442 25.04 -7.60 19.06
N ASP A 443 25.67 -6.42 18.92
CA ASP A 443 26.33 -5.95 17.69
C ASP A 443 27.86 -6.04 17.89
N VAL A 444 28.60 -6.45 16.87
CA VAL A 444 30.05 -6.68 16.95
C VAL A 444 30.76 -5.75 15.97
N GLY A 445 31.68 -4.93 16.47
CA GLY A 445 32.31 -3.86 15.69
C GLY A 445 33.12 -4.38 14.50
N GLY A 446 33.01 -3.70 13.34
CA GLY A 446 33.66 -4.05 12.07
C GLY A 446 35.18 -3.84 11.99
N GLY A 447 35.89 -4.00 13.11
CA GLY A 447 37.35 -3.90 13.23
C GLY A 447 37.83 -2.85 14.24
N VAL A 448 38.96 -3.16 14.91
CA VAL A 448 39.59 -2.31 15.92
C VAL A 448 39.82 -0.88 15.41
N GLY A 449 39.39 0.10 16.20
CA GLY A 449 39.46 1.52 15.92
C GLY A 449 38.26 2.09 15.13
N ARG A 450 37.35 1.26 14.60
CA ARG A 450 36.30 1.69 13.66
C ARG A 450 34.90 1.79 14.26
N ASP A 451 34.40 0.66 14.76
CA ASP A 451 33.03 0.51 15.29
C ASP A 451 33.12 -0.08 16.71
N ASP A 452 32.13 0.17 17.56
CA ASP A 452 32.08 -0.42 18.90
C ASP A 452 31.33 -1.76 18.90
N SER A 453 31.91 -2.80 19.50
CA SER A 453 31.14 -3.97 19.93
C SER A 453 30.26 -3.57 21.11
N THR A 454 28.97 -3.92 21.06
CA THR A 454 27.98 -3.53 22.07
C THR A 454 27.09 -4.70 22.48
N ILE A 455 26.90 -4.86 23.79
CA ILE A 455 25.92 -5.77 24.41
C ILE A 455 24.92 -4.91 25.18
N CYS A 456 23.63 -5.10 24.91
CA CYS A 456 22.52 -4.48 25.63
C CYS A 456 21.55 -5.54 26.16
N VAL A 457 20.92 -5.28 27.30
CA VAL A 457 19.84 -6.13 27.85
C VAL A 457 18.56 -5.32 27.93
N ALA A 458 17.47 -5.88 27.41
CA ALA A 458 16.16 -5.25 27.43
C ALA A 458 15.07 -6.18 27.98
N LYS A 459 14.18 -5.63 28.81
CA LYS A 459 12.86 -6.22 29.08
C LYS A 459 12.00 -6.00 27.84
N VAL A 460 11.29 -7.03 27.38
CA VAL A 460 10.46 -7.00 26.17
C VAL A 460 9.12 -7.64 26.42
N TRP A 461 8.05 -6.98 25.96
CA TRP A 461 6.69 -7.51 25.95
C TRP A 461 6.04 -7.29 24.59
N GLY A 462 5.17 -8.20 24.17
CA GLY A 462 4.44 -8.09 22.90
C GLY A 462 5.23 -8.56 21.67
N ASN A 463 4.49 -9.02 20.66
CA ASN A 463 5.02 -9.72 19.49
C ASN A 463 4.63 -9.09 18.14
N THR A 464 3.72 -8.10 18.13
CA THR A 464 3.30 -7.38 16.92
C THR A 464 4.01 -6.02 16.82
N GLN A 465 3.99 -5.39 15.63
CA GLN A 465 4.61 -4.06 15.44
C GLN A 465 3.76 -2.90 15.99
N TRP A 466 2.44 -3.07 15.99
CA TRP A 466 1.41 -2.07 16.33
C TRP A 466 0.14 -2.79 16.86
N GLY A 467 -0.82 -2.05 17.42
CA GLY A 467 -2.02 -2.60 18.03
C GLY A 467 -1.87 -2.99 19.52
N LYS A 468 -2.80 -3.78 20.06
CA LYS A 468 -2.88 -4.08 21.51
C LYS A 468 -1.65 -4.82 22.06
N THR A 469 -1.07 -5.74 21.27
CA THR A 469 0.14 -6.50 21.62
C THR A 469 1.42 -5.91 21.00
N ALA A 470 1.37 -4.63 20.59
CA ALA A 470 2.50 -3.94 19.99
C ALA A 470 3.72 -4.05 20.89
N ARG A 471 4.87 -4.39 20.31
CA ARG A 471 6.09 -4.59 21.06
C ARG A 471 6.44 -3.35 21.88
N ARG A 472 6.70 -3.59 23.16
CA ARG A 472 7.15 -2.63 24.17
C ARG A 472 8.47 -3.13 24.73
N ALA A 473 9.40 -2.22 24.99
CA ALA A 473 10.69 -2.59 25.54
C ALA A 473 11.35 -1.50 26.37
N GLU A 474 12.13 -1.97 27.34
CA GLU A 474 12.90 -1.14 28.25
C GLU A 474 14.33 -1.68 28.31
N VAL A 475 15.30 -0.90 27.81
CA VAL A 475 16.73 -1.25 27.95
C VAL A 475 17.12 -1.04 29.41
N VAL A 476 17.40 -2.12 30.12
CA VAL A 476 17.70 -2.11 31.56
C VAL A 476 19.20 -2.01 31.84
N LYS A 477 20.05 -2.52 30.95
CA LYS A 477 21.50 -2.57 31.14
C LYS A 477 22.23 -2.53 29.80
N ILE A 478 23.42 -1.94 29.78
CA ILE A 478 24.37 -2.01 28.65
C ILE A 478 25.68 -2.58 29.22
N PRO A 479 25.82 -3.92 29.35
CA PRO A 479 26.98 -4.54 30.00
C PRO A 479 28.33 -4.25 29.33
N LEU A 480 28.34 -3.95 28.02
CA LEU A 480 29.54 -3.68 27.26
C LEU A 480 29.23 -2.74 26.09
N CYS A 481 30.05 -1.71 25.91
CA CYS A 481 30.15 -0.95 24.65
C CYS A 481 31.60 -0.48 24.54
N LYS A 482 32.37 -1.10 23.65
CA LYS A 482 33.82 -0.86 23.54
C LYS A 482 34.30 -1.02 22.11
N ASN A 483 35.31 -0.24 21.76
CA ASN A 483 36.04 -0.34 20.51
C ASN A 483 37.09 -1.48 20.58
N ASN A 484 36.61 -2.71 20.77
CA ASN A 484 37.39 -3.95 20.69
C ASN A 484 36.52 -5.10 20.18
N ASP A 485 37.18 -6.12 19.63
CA ASP A 485 36.60 -7.33 19.03
C ASP A 485 36.99 -8.61 19.81
N ASP A 486 37.34 -8.46 21.10
CA ASP A 486 37.72 -9.56 21.99
C ASP A 486 36.53 -10.51 22.22
N ILE A 487 36.51 -11.59 21.43
CA ILE A 487 35.51 -12.65 21.47
C ILE A 487 35.40 -13.29 22.87
N HIS A 488 36.51 -13.44 23.61
CA HIS A 488 36.48 -14.04 24.93
C HIS A 488 35.82 -13.11 25.96
N GLN A 489 36.13 -11.81 25.93
CA GLN A 489 35.47 -10.81 26.76
C GLN A 489 33.97 -10.70 26.43
N LEU A 490 33.60 -10.70 25.14
CA LEU A 490 32.21 -10.68 24.69
C LEU A 490 31.46 -11.94 25.17
N THR A 491 32.04 -13.13 25.00
CA THR A 491 31.47 -14.40 25.48
C THR A 491 31.29 -14.41 27.00
N ALA A 492 32.29 -13.98 27.78
CA ALA A 492 32.19 -13.91 29.24
C ALA A 492 31.03 -12.98 29.67
N LYS A 493 30.88 -11.81 29.03
CA LYS A 493 29.75 -10.90 29.32
C LYS A 493 28.40 -11.45 28.90
N ILE A 494 28.30 -12.23 27.83
CA ILE A 494 27.08 -12.95 27.46
C ILE A 494 26.73 -14.00 28.52
N GLN A 495 27.72 -14.76 29.01
CA GLN A 495 27.51 -15.77 30.06
C GLN A 495 27.09 -15.14 31.40
N GLU A 496 27.69 -14.03 31.82
CA GLU A 496 27.23 -13.25 32.98
C GLU A 496 25.75 -12.85 32.83
N CYS A 497 25.34 -12.37 31.65
CA CYS A 497 23.95 -12.00 31.39
C CYS A 497 22.99 -13.20 31.39
N LEU A 498 23.41 -14.37 30.89
CA LEU A 498 22.59 -15.59 30.93
C LEU A 498 22.36 -16.10 32.36
N ILE A 499 23.27 -15.80 33.29
CA ILE A 499 23.08 -16.10 34.73
C ILE A 499 22.15 -15.07 35.39
N GLU A 500 22.28 -13.79 35.04
CA GLU A 500 21.50 -12.68 35.63
C GLU A 500 20.05 -12.62 35.12
N TYR A 501 19.79 -13.01 33.87
CA TYR A 501 18.50 -12.84 33.19
C TYR A 501 17.89 -14.18 32.76
N SER A 502 16.93 -14.69 33.55
CA SER A 502 16.21 -15.94 33.28
C SER A 502 15.52 -15.92 31.92
N ASN A 503 15.56 -17.07 31.22
CA ASN A 503 14.95 -17.28 29.90
C ASN A 503 15.35 -16.25 28.82
N ALA A 504 16.49 -15.57 28.98
CA ALA A 504 16.94 -14.54 28.06
C ALA A 504 17.26 -15.10 26.66
N THR A 505 16.69 -14.46 25.64
CA THR A 505 16.96 -14.81 24.23
C THR A 505 18.09 -13.93 23.69
N ILE A 506 19.17 -14.53 23.21
CA ILE A 506 20.27 -13.80 22.57
C ILE A 506 19.91 -13.49 21.11
N LEU A 507 19.96 -12.21 20.74
CA LEU A 507 19.91 -11.71 19.36
C LEU A 507 21.31 -11.19 18.98
N LEU A 508 21.98 -11.85 18.05
CA LEU A 508 23.37 -11.55 17.66
C LEU A 508 23.44 -11.19 16.17
N ASP A 509 24.03 -10.06 15.79
CA ASP A 509 24.53 -9.91 14.43
C ASP A 509 25.70 -10.87 14.21
N SER A 510 25.44 -11.96 13.50
CA SER A 510 26.45 -12.98 13.18
C SER A 510 27.10 -12.77 11.81
N ASN A 511 26.82 -11.65 11.14
CA ASN A 511 27.45 -11.30 9.87
C ASN A 511 28.78 -10.56 10.10
N GLY A 512 29.69 -10.62 9.12
CA GLY A 512 30.95 -9.88 9.18
C GLY A 512 31.78 -10.21 10.43
N ALA A 513 32.07 -9.19 11.24
CA ALA A 513 32.86 -9.33 12.47
C ALA A 513 32.21 -10.25 13.53
N GLY A 514 30.89 -10.34 13.57
CA GLY A 514 30.17 -11.22 14.50
C GLY A 514 30.32 -12.72 14.23
N ALA A 515 30.88 -13.11 13.07
CA ALA A 515 31.03 -14.51 12.68
C ALA A 515 31.93 -15.32 13.64
N GLY A 516 33.00 -14.72 14.17
CA GLY A 516 33.89 -15.38 15.13
C GLY A 516 33.22 -15.64 16.48
N LEU A 517 32.51 -14.64 17.02
CA LEU A 517 31.72 -14.79 18.24
C LEU A 517 30.60 -15.83 18.05
N ALA A 518 29.93 -15.81 16.91
CA ALA A 518 28.89 -16.78 16.55
C ALA A 518 29.41 -18.23 16.49
N GLN A 519 30.67 -18.46 16.09
CA GLN A 519 31.31 -19.77 16.15
C GLN A 519 31.67 -20.17 17.60
N ASN A 520 32.21 -19.23 18.39
CA ASN A 520 32.59 -19.49 19.79
C ASN A 520 31.38 -19.79 20.69
N LEU A 521 30.25 -19.10 20.50
CA LEU A 521 29.02 -19.41 21.24
C LEU A 521 28.49 -20.81 20.88
N LYS A 522 28.57 -21.22 19.60
CA LYS A 522 28.15 -22.56 19.15
C LYS A 522 29.02 -23.67 19.73
N SER A 523 30.35 -23.50 19.80
CA SER A 523 31.24 -24.51 20.40
C SER A 523 30.99 -24.69 21.90
N LEU A 524 30.50 -23.65 22.58
CA LEU A 524 30.07 -23.68 23.98
C LEU A 524 28.61 -24.15 24.18
N GLY A 525 27.91 -24.54 23.12
CA GLY A 525 26.50 -24.97 23.18
C GLY A 525 25.49 -23.85 23.46
N ILE A 526 25.91 -22.58 23.38
CA ILE A 526 25.05 -21.42 23.66
C ILE A 526 24.20 -21.11 22.42
N PHE A 527 22.88 -21.21 22.57
CA PHE A 527 21.93 -20.90 21.51
C PHE A 527 21.70 -19.38 21.37
N PHE A 528 21.64 -18.89 20.14
CA PHE A 528 21.29 -17.51 19.81
C PHE A 528 20.49 -17.44 18.50
N LYS A 529 19.73 -16.36 18.32
CA LYS A 529 19.07 -16.04 17.06
C LYS A 529 20.01 -15.14 16.22
N PRO A 530 20.46 -15.60 15.03
CA PRO A 530 21.28 -14.76 14.15
C PRO A 530 20.43 -13.66 13.48
N MET A 531 20.95 -12.43 13.50
CA MET A 531 20.34 -11.27 12.85
C MET A 531 20.93 -11.07 11.45
N HIS A 532 20.10 -11.14 10.41
CA HIS A 532 20.50 -10.91 9.02
C HIS A 532 19.72 -9.73 8.45
N TRP A 533 20.15 -8.53 8.84
CA TRP A 533 19.39 -7.29 8.79
C TRP A 533 19.57 -6.51 7.47
N GLY A 534 20.65 -6.80 6.72
CA GLY A 534 20.72 -6.45 5.30
C GLY A 534 19.78 -7.28 4.39
N GLY A 535 19.19 -8.36 4.92
CA GLY A 535 18.29 -9.25 4.17
C GLY A 535 16.86 -8.70 4.00
N GLN A 536 16.13 -9.32 3.07
CA GLN A 536 14.70 -9.11 2.83
C GLN A 536 13.88 -9.23 4.12
N CYS A 537 12.85 -8.40 4.25
CA CYS A 537 11.84 -8.50 5.31
C CYS A 537 11.14 -9.88 5.29
N PHE A 538 10.65 -10.35 6.44
CA PHE A 538 10.03 -11.68 6.51
C PHE A 538 8.63 -11.66 5.89
N SER A 539 7.74 -10.77 6.33
CA SER A 539 6.40 -10.62 5.73
C SER A 539 6.39 -9.79 4.44
N ASN A 540 5.50 -10.16 3.51
CA ASN A 540 5.26 -9.40 2.29
C ASN A 540 4.73 -7.98 2.57
N LYS A 541 4.01 -7.75 3.69
CA LYS A 541 3.63 -6.40 4.13
C LYS A 541 4.87 -5.53 4.37
N ASN A 542 5.83 -6.04 5.14
CA ASN A 542 7.09 -5.33 5.38
C ASN A 542 7.94 -5.17 4.11
N ARG A 543 7.94 -6.11 3.16
CA ARG A 543 8.64 -5.95 1.86
C ARG A 543 8.06 -4.82 0.99
N LYS A 544 6.80 -4.45 1.20
CA LYS A 544 6.14 -3.28 0.58
C LYS A 544 6.40 -1.97 1.33
N GLU A 545 6.95 -1.99 2.54
CA GLU A 545 7.14 -0.81 3.41
C GLU A 545 8.62 -0.47 3.68
N TYR A 546 9.52 -1.46 3.64
CA TYR A 546 10.93 -1.34 3.98
C TYR A 546 11.80 -2.07 2.95
N VAL A 547 12.92 -1.47 2.57
CA VAL A 547 13.88 -2.09 1.62
C VAL A 547 14.51 -3.36 2.20
N ASN A 548 14.74 -3.39 3.52
CA ASN A 548 15.34 -4.50 4.23
C ASN A 548 14.97 -4.50 5.72
N LYS A 549 15.38 -5.56 6.42
CA LYS A 549 15.19 -5.76 7.86
C LYS A 549 15.78 -4.64 8.73
N ARG A 550 16.93 -4.05 8.37
CA ARG A 550 17.52 -2.88 9.06
C ARG A 550 16.53 -1.71 9.03
N ALA A 551 15.93 -1.42 7.87
CA ALA A 551 14.94 -0.36 7.76
C ALA A 551 13.65 -0.65 8.52
N GLN A 552 13.14 -1.89 8.48
CA GLN A 552 11.98 -2.31 9.28
C GLN A 552 12.22 -2.11 10.79
N ALA A 553 13.36 -2.59 11.30
CA ALA A 553 13.73 -2.49 12.71
C ALA A 553 13.84 -1.03 13.19
N TYR A 554 14.55 -0.18 12.43
CA TYR A 554 14.75 1.24 12.77
C TYR A 554 13.48 2.07 12.74
N VAL A 555 12.62 1.89 11.72
CA VAL A 555 11.34 2.62 11.65
C VAL A 555 10.40 2.16 12.77
N CYS A 556 10.38 0.86 13.09
CA CYS A 556 9.61 0.35 14.22
C CYS A 556 10.14 0.89 15.56
N LEU A 557 11.45 1.04 15.73
CA LEU A 557 12.05 1.72 16.89
C LEU A 557 11.61 3.19 16.96
N SER A 558 11.70 3.95 15.86
CA SER A 558 11.28 5.37 15.82
C SER A 558 9.79 5.54 16.16
N ARG A 559 8.91 4.70 15.59
CA ARG A 559 7.48 4.65 15.94
C ARG A 559 7.25 4.25 17.40
N ALA A 560 8.01 3.29 17.93
CA ALA A 560 7.93 2.90 19.34
C ALA A 560 8.38 4.04 20.28
N ILE A 561 9.37 4.84 19.91
CA ILE A 561 9.77 6.06 20.65
C ILE A 561 8.63 7.08 20.65
N SER A 562 8.08 7.42 19.47
CA SER A 562 6.97 8.37 19.34
C SER A 562 5.72 7.95 20.13
N GLN A 563 5.41 6.66 20.14
CA GLN A 563 4.25 6.07 20.85
C GLN A 563 4.57 5.69 22.31
N GLY A 564 5.73 6.06 22.86
CA GLY A 564 6.11 5.76 24.25
C GLY A 564 6.34 4.28 24.58
N ARG A 565 6.40 3.40 23.58
CA ARG A 565 6.63 1.95 23.69
C ARG A 565 8.10 1.55 23.85
N PHE A 566 9.04 2.47 23.66
CA PHE A 566 10.46 2.22 23.90
C PHE A 566 11.01 3.19 24.97
N LYS A 567 11.74 2.65 25.95
CA LYS A 567 12.48 3.43 26.95
C LYS A 567 13.88 2.86 27.20
N VAL A 568 14.77 3.70 27.71
CA VAL A 568 16.07 3.30 28.25
C VAL A 568 16.07 3.68 29.73
N ARG A 569 16.22 2.68 30.60
CA ARG A 569 16.20 2.81 32.07
C ARG A 569 17.59 2.98 32.69
N THR A 570 18.65 2.89 31.90
CA THR A 570 20.01 3.19 32.36
C THR A 570 20.49 4.56 31.85
N VAL A 571 21.15 5.31 32.72
CA VAL A 571 21.84 6.56 32.35
C VAL A 571 23.24 6.32 31.77
N TYR A 572 23.76 5.09 31.88
CA TYR A 572 25.06 4.71 31.33
C TYR A 572 25.06 4.90 29.81
N LEU A 573 26.07 5.62 29.31
CA LEU A 573 26.21 6.01 27.90
C LEU A 573 25.04 6.86 27.31
N LYS A 574 24.17 7.47 28.14
CA LYS A 574 23.04 8.31 27.67
C LYS A 574 23.44 9.26 26.55
N GLY A 575 24.54 10.02 26.71
CA GLY A 575 24.99 10.99 25.71
C GLY A 575 25.29 10.36 24.35
N LYS A 576 26.06 9.26 24.35
CA LYS A 576 26.45 8.52 23.13
C LYS A 576 25.26 7.85 22.45
N ALA A 577 24.38 7.23 23.22
CA ALA A 577 23.15 6.62 22.71
C ALA A 577 22.17 7.68 22.14
N THR A 578 22.10 8.86 22.76
CA THR A 578 21.29 10.00 22.27
C THR A 578 21.85 10.57 20.97
N GLU A 579 23.18 10.76 20.87
CA GLU A 579 23.84 11.21 19.64
C GLU A 579 23.62 10.22 18.49
N GLN A 580 23.78 8.92 18.73
CA GLN A 580 23.53 7.90 17.71
C GLN A 580 22.04 7.86 17.30
N LEU A 581 21.10 7.99 18.26
CA LEU A 581 19.66 8.01 17.97
C LEU A 581 19.30 9.16 17.02
N THR A 582 19.80 10.38 17.27
CA THR A 582 19.45 11.55 16.44
C THR A 582 20.20 11.64 15.13
N ARG A 583 21.10 10.69 14.84
CA ARG A 583 21.94 10.65 13.63
C ARG A 583 21.73 9.36 12.81
N ILE A 584 20.49 8.88 12.74
CA ILE A 584 20.08 7.75 11.88
C ILE A 584 19.50 8.28 10.56
N PRO A 585 20.30 8.38 9.47
CA PRO A 585 19.80 8.91 8.22
C PRO A 585 18.92 7.92 7.46
N TYR A 586 17.86 8.44 6.85
CA TYR A 586 16.90 7.65 6.08
C TYR A 586 16.57 8.31 4.74
N THR A 587 15.96 7.53 3.84
CA THR A 587 15.39 7.97 2.57
C THR A 587 14.29 7.01 2.14
N PHE A 588 13.63 7.30 1.01
CA PHE A 588 12.71 6.38 0.35
C PHE A 588 13.31 5.85 -0.95
N ASP A 589 13.05 4.59 -1.27
CA ASP A 589 13.34 4.05 -2.59
C ASP A 589 12.24 4.42 -3.61
N ASP A 590 12.44 3.98 -4.85
CA ASP A 590 11.51 4.20 -5.96
C ASP A 590 10.11 3.61 -5.71
N GLN A 591 9.96 2.68 -4.76
CA GLN A 591 8.70 2.01 -4.39
C GLN A 591 8.08 2.53 -3.08
N ALA A 592 8.46 3.74 -2.64
CA ALA A 592 7.99 4.34 -1.39
C ALA A 592 8.29 3.51 -0.13
N ARG A 593 9.42 2.79 -0.13
CA ARG A 593 9.87 1.98 1.01
C ARG A 593 10.97 2.71 1.76
N PHE A 594 10.92 2.68 3.09
CA PHE A 594 11.99 3.20 3.91
C PHE A 594 13.31 2.46 3.63
N LYS A 595 14.37 3.25 3.44
CA LYS A 595 15.77 2.82 3.39
C LYS A 595 16.53 3.57 4.47
N ILE A 596 17.19 2.84 5.36
CA ILE A 596 18.22 3.39 6.26
C ILE A 596 19.57 3.23 5.55
N LEU A 597 20.41 4.26 5.60
CA LEU A 597 21.75 4.17 5.01
C LEU A 597 22.57 3.10 5.73
N SER A 598 23.38 2.37 4.96
CA SER A 598 24.34 1.40 5.48
C SER A 598 25.48 2.08 6.25
N LYS A 599 26.18 1.35 7.15
CA LYS A 599 27.38 1.86 7.86
C LYS A 599 28.42 2.46 6.87
N LYS A 600 28.52 1.94 5.62
CA LYS A 600 29.35 2.50 4.54
C LYS A 600 28.84 3.83 3.98
N GLU A 601 27.55 3.95 3.70
CA GLU A 601 26.93 5.21 3.21
C GLU A 601 26.95 6.30 4.29
N MET A 602 26.77 5.93 5.56
CA MET A 602 26.91 6.84 6.72
C MET A 602 28.35 7.35 6.85
N SER A 603 29.33 6.44 6.80
CA SER A 603 30.76 6.79 6.85
C SER A 603 31.19 7.71 5.70
N ALA A 604 30.66 7.52 4.48
CA ALA A 604 30.91 8.40 3.35
C ALA A 604 30.34 9.82 3.53
N LYS A 605 29.35 10.00 4.41
CA LYS A 605 28.80 11.30 4.85
C LYS A 605 29.46 11.84 6.13
N GLY A 606 30.49 11.20 6.65
CA GLY A 606 31.13 11.58 7.92
C GLY A 606 30.31 11.24 9.18
N ILE A 607 29.25 10.44 9.05
CA ILE A 607 28.39 10.02 10.16
C ILE A 607 28.96 8.72 10.74
N LYS A 608 29.17 8.67 12.05
CA LYS A 608 29.64 7.47 12.76
C LYS A 608 28.58 6.36 12.77
N SER A 609 29.05 5.13 12.90
CA SER A 609 28.26 3.92 13.12
C SER A 609 27.39 4.04 14.39
N PRO A 610 26.11 3.59 14.34
CA PRO A 610 25.19 3.71 15.45
C PRO A 610 25.11 2.43 16.30
N ASP A 611 26.26 1.86 16.69
CA ASP A 611 26.33 0.47 17.21
C ASP A 611 25.46 0.20 18.47
N ILE A 612 25.27 1.19 19.36
CA ILE A 612 24.35 1.04 20.51
C ILE A 612 22.90 0.99 20.00
N VAL A 613 22.55 1.86 19.05
CA VAL A 613 21.18 1.99 18.54
C VAL A 613 20.84 0.86 17.55
N ASP A 614 21.83 0.26 16.89
CA ASP A 614 21.68 -0.99 16.15
C ASP A 614 21.13 -2.08 17.11
N THR A 615 21.67 -2.22 18.33
CA THR A 615 21.09 -3.14 19.34
C THR A 615 19.68 -2.75 19.80
N PHE A 616 19.35 -1.46 19.90
CA PHE A 616 17.99 -1.00 20.24
C PHE A 616 17.00 -1.33 19.11
N ALA A 617 17.44 -1.25 17.86
CA ALA A 617 16.64 -1.60 16.70
C ALA A 617 16.37 -3.12 16.62
N PHE A 618 17.34 -3.97 16.98
CA PHE A 618 17.17 -5.44 16.98
C PHE A 618 15.93 -5.91 17.78
N ILE A 619 15.58 -5.20 18.86
CA ILE A 619 14.37 -5.46 19.66
C ILE A 619 13.10 -5.47 18.80
N PHE A 620 13.03 -4.60 17.79
CA PHE A 620 11.84 -4.42 16.94
C PHE A 620 11.88 -5.22 15.63
N LEU A 621 12.84 -6.12 15.47
CA LEU A 621 12.94 -6.97 14.28
C LEU A 621 11.83 -8.02 14.22
N GLU A 622 11.16 -8.14 13.07
CA GLU A 622 10.17 -9.17 12.79
C GLU A 622 10.72 -10.60 12.93
N GLY A 623 9.92 -11.53 13.46
CA GLY A 623 10.30 -12.95 13.62
C GLY A 623 11.26 -13.23 14.78
N THR A 624 11.41 -12.28 15.70
CA THR A 624 12.07 -12.48 17.00
C THR A 624 11.01 -12.68 18.08
N HIS A 625 11.24 -13.67 18.95
CA HIS A 625 10.31 -14.06 20.03
C HIS A 625 11.08 -14.07 21.34
N TYR A 626 10.42 -13.72 22.44
CA TYR A 626 10.94 -13.86 23.80
C TYR A 626 10.20 -14.98 24.51
N THR A 627 10.89 -15.66 25.43
CA THR A 627 10.25 -16.50 26.44
C THR A 627 9.98 -15.63 27.68
N PRO A 628 8.82 -15.73 28.33
CA PRO A 628 8.57 -15.01 29.57
C PRO A 628 9.67 -15.31 30.61
N ALA A 629 10.11 -14.27 31.32
CA ALA A 629 11.03 -14.45 32.43
C ALA A 629 10.34 -15.22 33.56
N ASP A 630 11.08 -16.09 34.24
CA ASP A 630 10.58 -16.71 35.46
C ASP A 630 10.28 -15.64 36.51
N VAL A 631 9.30 -15.88 37.39
CA VAL A 631 8.93 -14.95 38.47
C VAL A 631 9.97 -15.03 39.59
N VAL A 632 11.19 -14.59 39.29
CA VAL A 632 12.25 -14.35 40.26
C VAL A 632 12.06 -12.94 40.81
N SER A 633 12.02 -12.82 42.13
CA SER A 633 11.94 -11.54 42.83
C SER A 633 13.26 -10.77 42.72
N THR A 634 13.57 -10.26 41.52
CA THR A 634 14.67 -9.31 41.32
C THR A 634 14.28 -8.00 41.99
N VAL A 635 15.05 -7.61 43.02
CA VAL A 635 14.86 -6.36 43.76
C VAL A 635 14.99 -5.18 42.80
N ASP A 636 13.91 -4.41 42.68
CA ASP A 636 13.76 -3.28 41.75
C ASP A 636 14.58 -2.08 42.28
N PRO A 637 15.73 -1.70 41.67
CA PRO A 637 16.66 -0.74 42.26
C PRO A 637 16.32 0.71 41.89
N GLU A 638 15.03 1.07 41.85
CA GLU A 638 14.56 2.42 41.46
C GLU A 638 13.39 2.92 42.32
N THR A 639 13.68 3.33 43.56
CA THR A 639 12.93 4.43 44.20
C THR A 639 13.68 5.75 43.97
N TYR A 640 13.51 6.31 42.78
CA TYR A 640 13.74 7.75 42.55
C TYR A 640 12.43 8.35 42.09
N ASP A 641 11.70 8.90 43.06
CA ASP A 641 10.39 9.47 42.88
C ASP A 641 10.49 10.93 42.38
N HIS A 642 9.83 11.19 41.26
CA HIS A 642 9.42 12.54 40.88
C HIS A 642 7.90 12.45 40.70
N GLY A 643 7.21 12.67 41.81
CA GLY A 643 5.76 12.54 41.88
C GLY A 643 5.03 13.60 41.07
N GLU A 644 3.83 13.24 40.62
CA GLU A 644 2.78 14.16 40.19
C GLU A 644 1.43 13.58 40.65
N GLU A 645 0.54 14.45 41.13
CA GLU A 645 -0.69 14.08 41.81
C GLU A 645 -1.76 13.53 40.86
N ARG A 646 -2.57 12.59 41.33
CA ARG A 646 -3.81 12.19 40.66
C ARG A 646 -4.98 13.01 41.18
N THR A 647 -5.72 13.64 40.26
CA THR A 647 -7.10 14.06 40.48
C THR A 647 -8.02 13.29 39.55
N GLU A 648 -8.82 12.37 40.11
CA GLU A 648 -9.96 11.78 39.40
C GLU A 648 -11.20 12.65 39.63
N ASN A 649 -11.94 12.97 38.56
CA ASN A 649 -13.41 12.94 38.50
C ASN A 649 -13.93 13.48 37.15
N GLY A 650 -14.92 12.80 36.57
CA GLY A 650 -15.61 13.27 35.36
C GLY A 650 -16.46 12.20 34.66
N LEU A 651 -17.75 12.13 35.02
CA LEU A 651 -18.72 11.25 34.35
C LEU A 651 -18.97 11.66 32.88
N MET A 652 -19.17 10.67 32.00
CA MET A 652 -19.63 10.90 30.62
C MET A 652 -21.17 11.00 30.52
N PRO A 653 -21.71 11.94 29.71
CA PRO A 653 -23.13 11.97 29.34
C PRO A 653 -23.45 11.08 28.12
N PRO A 654 -24.74 10.77 27.86
CA PRO A 654 -25.18 9.89 26.76
C PRO A 654 -25.12 10.55 25.36
N PRO A 655 -25.26 9.78 24.27
CA PRO A 655 -24.96 10.24 22.90
C PRO A 655 -26.13 10.91 22.17
N SER A 656 -25.82 11.86 21.29
CA SER A 656 -26.73 12.39 20.27
C SER A 656 -26.02 12.77 18.97
N GLU A 657 -26.46 12.16 17.86
CA GLU A 657 -26.36 12.58 16.44
C GLU A 657 -24.99 12.81 15.76
N PRO A 658 -24.91 12.70 14.41
CA PRO A 658 -23.65 12.47 13.69
C PRO A 658 -22.85 13.74 13.37
N ALA A 659 -21.53 13.66 13.60
CA ALA A 659 -20.61 14.79 13.54
C ALA A 659 -19.71 14.84 12.28
N SER A 660 -19.18 16.04 12.02
CA SER A 660 -18.39 16.39 10.82
C SER A 660 -16.97 15.79 10.82
N GLY A 661 -16.30 15.77 9.66
CA GLY A 661 -14.95 15.18 9.52
C GLY A 661 -13.88 15.76 10.48
N ALA A 662 -13.96 17.05 10.80
CA ALA A 662 -13.05 17.69 11.74
C ALA A 662 -13.26 17.27 13.21
N GLU A 663 -14.47 16.83 13.57
CA GLU A 663 -14.79 16.33 14.92
C GLU A 663 -14.40 14.87 15.11
N ARG A 664 -14.45 14.06 14.05
CA ARG A 664 -14.00 12.66 14.06
C ARG A 664 -12.53 12.56 14.47
N VAL A 665 -11.67 13.43 13.92
CA VAL A 665 -10.25 13.55 14.30
C VAL A 665 -10.07 13.93 15.77
N LYS A 666 -10.85 14.90 16.28
CA LYS A 666 -10.80 15.31 17.70
C LYS A 666 -11.25 14.20 18.65
N ARG A 667 -12.20 13.36 18.23
CA ARG A 667 -12.67 12.21 19.02
C ARG A 667 -11.63 11.09 19.07
N ALA A 668 -10.94 10.81 17.96
CA ALA A 668 -9.84 9.83 17.91
C ALA A 668 -8.62 10.29 18.72
N ALA A 669 -8.26 11.57 18.69
CA ALA A 669 -7.16 12.12 19.49
C ALA A 669 -7.38 11.96 21.00
N ARG A 670 -8.64 11.97 21.47
CA ARG A 670 -9.02 11.70 22.88
C ARG A 670 -9.00 10.22 23.27
N LEU A 671 -8.89 9.30 22.31
CA LEU A 671 -8.74 7.85 22.57
C LEU A 671 -7.27 7.39 22.51
N LEU A 672 -6.35 8.31 22.19
CA LEU A 672 -4.89 8.11 22.18
C LEU A 672 -4.19 8.71 23.41
N GLN A 673 -4.95 9.40 24.27
CA GLN A 673 -4.56 9.83 25.62
C GLN A 673 -5.06 8.81 26.64
#